data_AF-A0A2P4ZHH0-F1
#
_entry.id   AF-A0A2P4ZHH0-F1
#
_cell.length_a   1.000
_cell.length_b   1.000
_cell.length_c   1.000
_cell.angle_alpha   90.00
_cell.angle_beta   90.00
_cell.angle_gamma   90.00
#
_symmetry.space_group_name_H-M   'P 1'
#
loop_
_entity.id
_entity.type
_entity.pdbx_description
1 polymer ?
#
loop_
_entity_poly.entity_id
_entity_poly.type
_entity_poly.pdbx_seq_one_letter_code
_entity_poly.pdbx_strand_id
1 'polypeptide(L)'
;MTGPRVPSVEEEGESSAGATVGSTQRDREEETAQEHAPEISIEERRAKFGLRCAAQISEGQCSNPAVIPCQICQLVAYCTEECMKRDAEYHSRECPPPTEPPSRSEPTSEIPDDPVKDMGVFWANYAATDILNLAANEGAEYNGLLRVLLTGTFGLRHLIYSVVALPETTSPLLHVTISEMELPHLYRTLLSLLILRKGIEINMDPYEVADLVTHVWYSYKWPSHVMDFIKNQLAADFQPFTGEEEVYVLSPGEDPCRIYPYDSDKMPLVIGFSLPYWEAITTYLKETIDQQPIHRDREQDVNAYGEPLENAFARMSPSRVAGLVKWRQTGLMLAYGDSALPHVYLNPPDGFTHEPLSEWPMNEILDYTPYAAEADVYGKMVAYVREMLVKFQLRVKKKGILIKLSNAGTVKMTGQFKDCFVQYPKFDRIEAGHLFDISPPLCFLSFSPLLRHQDENPFATLLIMTRESFTNSETPRAKELKAAEKNKLFQPVSQSLDSIAPPVQSTDNKYSAACVHRHFALQVFDREWDMFSDRYLTDPLIFNFNMLEAEDLHRSIFQTGWLGLEFKKKNTVKPRWQNRLMPRTGKILTEEDATNLRRWMSWSTTKPERWLEWKKIGDVSWAKWYMYGYYIPFPHWRDYSARDLEFLYGFVTEQSEFLGAENEYENCDCGDWKRLNRCEHEHKQGPATSAEQEPAVPSEEDDSWMKMDSGEDSAAGGATEKSKQKKKKKKKKKQKKRAGKK
;
A
#
# COMPACT_ATOMS: atom_id res chain seq x y z
N MET A 1 -70.22 12.31 -41.37
CA MET A 1 -70.51 12.64 -39.97
C MET A 1 -69.25 13.26 -39.39
N THR A 2 -69.17 14.59 -39.49
CA THR A 2 -69.23 15.54 -38.35
C THR A 2 -67.92 15.49 -37.57
N GLY A 3 -66.96 16.41 -37.75
CA GLY A 3 -67.09 17.88 -37.67
C GLY A 3 -67.45 18.29 -36.23
N PRO A 4 -67.06 19.48 -35.71
CA PRO A 4 -66.54 20.67 -36.41
C PRO A 4 -65.33 21.38 -35.69
N ARG A 5 -64.51 22.16 -36.43
CA ARG A 5 -64.42 23.66 -36.52
C ARG A 5 -63.91 24.35 -35.23
N VAL A 6 -62.86 25.19 -35.21
CA VAL A 6 -62.62 26.50 -35.92
C VAL A 6 -63.77 27.48 -35.57
N PRO A 7 -63.62 28.81 -35.30
CA PRO A 7 -62.77 29.83 -35.98
C PRO A 7 -62.23 30.94 -35.03
N SER A 8 -61.63 32.08 -35.39
CA SER A 8 -61.50 32.87 -36.64
C SER A 8 -60.39 33.93 -36.45
N VAL A 9 -59.52 34.22 -37.43
CA VAL A 9 -59.58 35.29 -38.48
C VAL A 9 -59.19 36.67 -37.89
N GLU A 10 -58.22 37.43 -38.39
CA GLU A 10 -58.07 38.12 -39.71
C GLU A 10 -56.55 38.13 -40.12
N GLU A 11 -56.06 37.80 -41.34
CA GLU A 11 -56.19 38.48 -42.67
C GLU A 11 -55.83 39.98 -42.60
N GLU A 12 -54.93 40.60 -43.39
CA GLU A 12 -54.48 40.41 -44.78
C GLU A 12 -53.10 41.07 -45.07
N GLY A 13 -52.48 40.65 -46.18
CA GLY A 13 -51.63 41.47 -47.10
C GLY A 13 -50.24 41.93 -46.64
N GLU A 14 -49.20 42.06 -47.47
CA GLU A 14 -49.02 41.99 -48.92
C GLU A 14 -47.51 41.95 -49.26
N SER A 15 -47.19 41.38 -50.43
CA SER A 15 -46.01 41.70 -51.29
C SER A 15 -44.63 41.26 -50.81
N SER A 16 -43.61 41.07 -51.65
CA SER A 16 -43.44 40.73 -53.07
C SER A 16 -41.91 40.68 -53.31
N ALA A 17 -41.50 39.97 -54.36
CA ALA A 17 -40.20 40.03 -55.03
C ALA A 17 -38.97 39.43 -54.30
N GLY A 18 -38.43 38.37 -54.92
CA GLY A 18 -37.13 37.81 -54.59
C GLY A 18 -35.98 38.49 -55.33
N ALA A 19 -34.75 38.18 -54.90
CA ALA A 19 -33.61 37.82 -55.74
C ALA A 19 -32.36 37.56 -54.87
N THR A 20 -31.64 36.48 -55.22
CA THR A 20 -30.17 36.32 -55.23
C THR A 20 -29.34 36.42 -53.94
N VAL A 21 -28.91 35.24 -53.49
CA VAL A 21 -27.52 34.78 -53.28
C VAL A 21 -26.46 35.82 -52.88
N GLY A 22 -25.95 35.69 -51.66
CA GLY A 22 -24.70 36.32 -51.20
C GLY A 22 -24.28 35.90 -49.80
N SER A 23 -23.35 34.93 -49.72
CA SER A 23 -22.41 34.65 -48.61
C SER A 23 -22.94 34.59 -47.16
N THR A 24 -23.30 33.40 -46.68
CA THR A 24 -23.26 33.05 -45.25
C THR A 24 -21.84 32.62 -44.87
N GLN A 25 -20.96 33.61 -44.74
CA GLN A 25 -19.60 33.43 -44.19
C GLN A 25 -19.30 34.53 -43.16
N ARG A 26 -20.31 34.97 -42.40
CA ARG A 26 -20.17 35.92 -41.28
C ARG A 26 -20.91 35.55 -39.99
N ASP A 27 -21.72 34.50 -39.99
CA ASP A 27 -22.47 34.09 -38.78
C ASP A 27 -21.79 32.92 -38.03
N ARG A 28 -20.50 32.68 -38.28
CA ARG A 28 -19.72 31.61 -37.64
C ARG A 28 -18.50 32.10 -36.86
N GLU A 29 -18.39 33.41 -36.64
CA GLU A 29 -17.27 34.03 -35.91
C GLU A 29 -17.70 34.81 -34.66
N GLU A 30 -19.00 34.89 -34.32
CA GLU A 30 -19.47 35.61 -33.11
C GLU A 30 -19.91 34.72 -31.93
N GLU A 31 -19.68 33.40 -31.99
CA GLU A 31 -19.90 32.48 -30.85
C GLU A 31 -18.60 31.98 -30.20
N THR A 32 -17.46 32.63 -30.47
CA THR A 32 -16.17 32.34 -29.80
C THR A 32 -15.57 33.60 -29.18
N ALA A 33 -16.28 34.15 -28.21
CA ALA A 33 -15.73 35.11 -27.27
C ALA A 33 -16.22 34.81 -25.84
N GLN A 34 -16.10 33.54 -25.42
CA GLN A 34 -15.88 33.27 -24.01
C GLN A 34 -14.44 33.65 -23.73
N GLU A 35 -14.24 34.78 -23.05
CA GLU A 35 -12.96 35.16 -22.43
C GLU A 35 -12.38 33.94 -21.69
N HIS A 36 -11.50 33.20 -22.35
CA HIS A 36 -10.70 32.19 -21.69
C HIS A 36 -9.71 32.96 -20.82
N ALA A 37 -10.05 33.09 -19.54
CA ALA A 37 -9.05 33.38 -18.52
C ALA A 37 -7.86 32.45 -18.77
N PRO A 38 -6.61 32.96 -18.76
CA PRO A 38 -5.45 32.16 -19.09
C PRO A 38 -5.44 30.91 -18.21
N GLU A 39 -5.34 29.74 -18.85
CA GLU A 39 -5.30 28.46 -18.15
C GLU A 39 -4.06 28.45 -17.25
N ILE A 40 -4.29 28.62 -15.95
CA ILE A 40 -3.23 28.71 -14.94
C ILE A 40 -2.41 27.42 -15.01
N SER A 41 -1.08 27.56 -15.12
CA SER A 41 -0.16 26.42 -15.20
C SER A 41 -0.24 25.53 -13.94
N ILE A 42 0.12 24.25 -14.08
CA ILE A 42 0.18 23.34 -12.93
C ILE A 42 1.14 23.87 -11.86
N GLU A 43 2.23 24.53 -12.26
CA GLU A 43 3.21 25.15 -11.38
C GLU A 43 2.62 26.33 -10.58
N GLU A 44 1.84 27.20 -11.23
CA GLU A 44 1.16 28.31 -10.55
C GLU A 44 0.06 27.81 -9.60
N ARG A 45 -0.67 26.74 -9.98
CA ARG A 45 -1.64 26.08 -9.08
C ARG A 45 -0.93 25.48 -7.88
N ARG A 46 0.18 24.76 -8.09
CA ARG A 46 1.00 24.19 -7.03
C ARG A 46 1.44 25.25 -6.01
N ALA A 47 1.82 26.43 -6.47
CA ALA A 47 2.23 27.52 -5.58
C ALA A 47 1.12 27.98 -4.63
N LYS A 48 -0.16 27.91 -5.05
CA LYS A 48 -1.32 28.24 -4.19
C LYS A 48 -1.53 27.22 -3.06
N PHE A 49 -1.13 25.97 -3.27
CA PHE A 49 -1.25 24.89 -2.29
C PHE A 49 0.07 24.59 -1.56
N GLY A 50 1.09 25.43 -1.76
CA GLY A 50 2.36 25.37 -1.06
C GLY A 50 2.23 25.76 0.42
N LEU A 51 3.33 25.62 1.16
CA LEU A 51 3.40 26.03 2.57
C LEU A 51 3.04 27.51 2.71
N ARG A 52 2.02 27.82 3.50
CA ARG A 52 1.62 29.19 3.81
C ARG A 52 2.52 29.79 4.89
N CYS A 53 2.66 31.11 4.85
CA CYS A 53 3.32 31.86 5.89
C CYS A 53 2.64 31.60 7.25
N ALA A 54 3.42 31.27 8.27
CA ALA A 54 2.90 30.97 9.61
C ALA A 54 2.39 32.23 10.35
N ALA A 55 2.80 33.43 9.93
CA ALA A 55 2.48 34.66 10.64
C ALA A 55 0.99 34.96 10.66
N GLN A 56 0.47 35.24 11.86
CA GLN A 56 -0.85 35.80 12.05
C GLN A 56 -0.84 37.31 11.79
N ILE A 57 -1.73 37.77 10.91
CA ILE A 57 -2.00 39.17 10.60
C ILE A 57 -3.41 39.55 11.08
N SER A 58 -3.80 40.82 10.98
CA SER A 58 -5.11 41.30 11.44
C SER A 58 -6.31 40.58 10.82
N GLU A 59 -6.13 40.01 9.62
CA GLU A 59 -7.15 39.27 8.86
C GLU A 59 -7.04 37.74 9.02
N GLY A 60 -6.20 37.25 9.93
CA GLY A 60 -5.92 35.82 10.13
C GLY A 60 -4.54 35.40 9.65
N GLN A 61 -4.35 34.14 9.24
CA GLN A 61 -3.06 33.65 8.79
C GLN A 61 -2.69 34.24 7.41
N CYS A 62 -1.45 34.73 7.27
CA CYS A 62 -0.93 35.22 6.00
C CYS A 62 -1.07 34.17 4.87
N SER A 63 -1.59 34.57 3.71
CA SER A 63 -1.81 33.69 2.55
C SER A 63 -0.61 33.56 1.61
N ASN A 64 0.44 34.36 1.82
CA ASN A 64 1.63 34.33 0.97
C ASN A 64 2.43 33.03 1.17
N PRO A 65 3.06 32.49 0.11
CA PRO A 65 3.96 31.35 0.22
C PRO A 65 5.12 31.61 1.19
N ALA A 66 5.42 30.63 2.02
CA ALA A 66 6.53 30.69 2.96
C ALA A 66 7.85 30.26 2.31
N VAL A 67 8.90 31.03 2.55
CA VAL A 67 10.24 30.78 1.99
C VAL A 67 11.37 30.94 3.02
N ILE A 68 11.11 31.54 4.17
CA ILE A 68 12.08 31.80 5.23
C ILE A 68 11.75 30.89 6.43
N PRO A 69 12.42 29.73 6.60
CA PRO A 69 12.18 28.87 7.75
C PRO A 69 12.71 29.47 9.06
N CYS A 70 12.03 29.18 10.17
CA CYS A 70 12.56 29.46 11.51
C CYS A 70 13.84 28.66 11.74
N GLN A 71 14.93 29.35 12.08
CA GLN A 71 16.25 28.73 12.23
C GLN A 71 16.43 27.93 13.53
N ILE A 72 15.48 28.04 14.47
CA ILE A 72 15.54 27.35 15.77
C ILE A 72 14.77 26.03 15.73
N CYS A 73 13.47 26.09 15.44
CA CYS A 73 12.63 24.88 15.42
C CYS A 73 12.56 24.20 14.05
N GLN A 74 12.74 24.96 12.95
CA GLN A 74 12.52 24.51 11.57
C GLN A 74 11.12 23.93 11.28
N LEU A 75 10.14 24.17 12.16
CA LEU A 75 8.76 23.70 12.03
C LEU A 75 7.86 24.68 11.27
N VAL A 76 8.20 25.97 11.29
CA VAL A 76 7.42 27.03 10.63
C VAL A 76 8.28 27.79 9.64
N ALA A 77 7.64 28.43 8.67
CA ALA A 77 8.29 29.32 7.72
C ALA A 77 7.44 30.57 7.45
N TYR A 78 8.10 31.63 6.98
CA TYR A 78 7.53 32.94 6.76
C TYR A 78 7.76 33.41 5.32
N CYS A 79 6.89 34.27 4.81
CA CYS A 79 7.09 34.89 3.50
C CYS A 79 8.12 36.04 3.52
N THR A 80 8.28 36.71 4.67
CA THR A 80 9.11 37.90 4.86
C THR A 80 9.66 37.98 6.29
N GLU A 81 10.74 38.74 6.49
CA GLU A 81 11.28 39.00 7.84
C GLU A 81 10.28 39.80 8.70
N GLU A 82 9.48 40.67 8.11
CA GLU A 82 8.46 41.44 8.81
C GLU A 82 7.37 40.51 9.39
N CYS A 83 6.95 39.50 8.62
CA CYS A 83 6.01 38.49 9.09
C CYS A 83 6.62 37.66 10.23
N MET A 84 7.89 37.27 10.11
CA MET A 84 8.60 36.55 11.17
C MET A 84 8.71 37.39 12.46
N LYS A 85 9.08 38.67 12.36
CA LYS A 85 9.18 39.58 13.52
C LYS A 85 7.82 39.82 14.19
N ARG A 86 6.74 39.92 13.40
CA ARG A 86 5.38 40.07 13.91
C ARG A 86 4.90 38.84 14.67
N ASP A 87 5.19 37.65 14.15
CA ASP A 87 4.77 36.37 14.74
C ASP A 87 5.61 35.96 15.95
N ALA A 88 6.79 36.58 16.12
CA ALA A 88 7.78 36.20 17.12
C ALA A 88 7.21 36.10 18.55
N GLU A 89 6.29 36.98 18.96
CA GLU A 89 5.69 36.95 20.30
C GLU A 89 4.82 35.69 20.54
N TYR A 90 4.12 35.23 19.50
CA TYR A 90 3.31 34.01 19.57
C TYR A 90 4.20 32.78 19.43
N HIS A 91 5.08 32.76 18.43
CA HIS A 91 5.95 31.64 18.13
C HIS A 91 6.94 31.32 19.25
N SER A 92 7.46 32.34 19.97
CA SER A 92 8.43 32.14 21.07
C SER A 92 7.88 31.34 22.25
N ARG A 93 6.57 31.11 22.32
CA ARG A 93 5.93 30.28 23.38
C ARG A 93 6.14 28.79 23.16
N GLU A 94 6.37 28.38 21.91
CA GLU A 94 6.52 26.99 21.49
C GLU A 94 7.91 26.72 20.86
N CYS A 95 8.79 27.73 20.84
CA CYS A 95 10.12 27.67 20.24
C CYS A 95 11.19 28.21 21.22
N PRO A 96 12.26 27.45 21.53
CA PRO A 96 12.60 26.14 21.00
C PRO A 96 11.66 25.02 21.51
N PRO A 97 11.49 23.94 20.73
CA PRO A 97 10.75 22.76 21.20
C PRO A 97 11.37 22.16 22.48
N PRO A 98 10.55 21.52 23.33
CA PRO A 98 11.05 20.86 24.53
C PRO A 98 12.05 19.74 24.17
N THR A 99 13.07 19.57 25.01
CA THR A 99 14.12 18.55 24.84
C THR A 99 13.97 17.35 25.76
N GLU A 100 13.07 17.41 26.74
CA GLU A 100 12.82 16.35 27.71
C GLU A 100 11.32 16.09 27.89
N PRO A 101 10.91 14.84 28.20
CA PRO A 101 9.52 14.51 28.43
C PRO A 101 8.99 15.12 29.73
N PRO A 102 7.67 15.35 29.84
CA PRO A 102 7.04 15.89 31.05
C PRO A 102 7.11 14.93 32.25
N SER A 103 7.23 13.63 32.00
CA SER A 103 7.39 12.58 33.00
C SER A 103 8.37 11.51 32.50
N ARG A 104 8.99 10.78 33.44
CA ARG A 104 9.89 9.65 33.15
C ARG A 104 9.38 8.43 33.92
N SER A 105 9.30 7.29 33.24
CA SER A 105 8.98 6.01 33.84
C SER A 105 10.19 5.44 34.59
N GLU A 106 9.90 4.60 35.58
CA GLU A 106 10.93 3.88 36.34
C GLU A 106 11.59 2.79 35.48
N PRO A 107 12.93 2.61 35.58
CA PRO A 107 13.63 1.55 34.85
C PRO A 107 13.14 0.13 35.22
N THR A 108 13.01 -0.73 34.21
CA THR A 108 12.50 -2.11 34.37
C THR A 108 13.62 -3.14 34.29
N SER A 109 13.50 -4.25 35.01
CA SER A 109 14.42 -5.39 34.84
C SER A 109 14.17 -6.18 33.55
N GLU A 110 12.95 -6.12 33.02
CA GLU A 110 12.60 -6.74 31.75
C GLU A 110 13.12 -5.88 30.59
N ILE A 111 13.91 -6.51 29.71
CA ILE A 111 14.40 -5.92 28.46
C ILE A 111 13.54 -6.49 27.33
N PRO A 112 12.79 -5.64 26.59
CA PRO A 112 11.95 -6.11 25.50
C PRO A 112 12.79 -6.64 24.33
N ASP A 113 12.20 -7.47 23.47
CA ASP A 113 12.86 -7.93 22.23
C ASP A 113 12.86 -6.85 21.13
N ASP A 114 11.98 -5.86 21.24
CA ASP A 114 11.86 -4.70 20.36
C ASP A 114 11.78 -3.41 21.20
N PRO A 115 12.56 -2.35 20.89
CA PRO A 115 12.50 -1.08 21.62
C PRO A 115 11.16 -0.35 21.48
N VAL A 116 10.34 -0.65 20.46
CA VAL A 116 9.04 -0.01 20.25
C VAL A 116 7.96 -1.08 20.12
N LYS A 117 6.86 -0.88 20.85
CA LYS A 117 5.66 -1.68 20.62
C LYS A 117 4.89 -1.08 19.47
N ASP A 118 4.71 -1.85 18.40
CA ASP A 118 3.76 -1.50 17.35
C ASP A 118 2.35 -1.83 17.84
N MET A 119 1.60 -0.79 18.23
CA MET A 119 0.38 -0.93 19.03
C MET A 119 -0.91 -0.89 18.21
N GLY A 120 -0.88 -0.86 16.87
CA GLY A 120 -2.14 -0.81 16.12
C GLY A 120 -2.04 -0.96 14.60
N VAL A 121 -3.17 -1.33 14.00
CA VAL A 121 -3.37 -1.55 12.56
C VAL A 121 -4.33 -0.52 11.93
N PHE A 122 -4.72 0.52 12.67
CA PHE A 122 -5.66 1.50 12.15
C PHE A 122 -5.11 2.23 10.93
N TRP A 123 -3.83 2.60 10.91
CA TRP A 123 -3.15 3.02 9.70
C TRP A 123 -2.39 1.84 9.11
N ALA A 124 -2.20 1.82 7.80
CA ALA A 124 -1.32 0.83 7.20
C ALA A 124 0.09 0.98 7.79
N ASN A 125 0.63 -0.11 8.33
CA ASN A 125 1.91 -0.13 9.04
C ASN A 125 3.12 -0.33 8.12
N TYR A 126 2.93 -0.14 6.80
CA TYR A 126 3.93 -0.21 5.74
C TYR A 126 3.55 0.71 4.58
N ALA A 127 4.59 1.16 3.87
CA ALA A 127 4.47 2.20 2.86
C ALA A 127 3.81 1.72 1.56
N ALA A 128 3.16 2.66 0.88
CA ALA A 128 2.75 2.52 -0.51
C ALA A 128 3.91 2.02 -1.39
N THR A 129 3.57 1.20 -2.37
CA THR A 129 4.53 0.42 -3.14
C THR A 129 4.07 0.37 -4.59
N ASP A 130 5.02 0.52 -5.52
CA ASP A 130 4.81 0.23 -6.94
C ASP A 130 4.72 -1.29 -7.10
N ILE A 131 3.48 -1.78 -7.07
CA ILE A 131 3.18 -3.21 -7.19
C ILE A 131 3.28 -3.72 -8.64
N LEU A 132 3.33 -2.80 -9.62
CA LEU A 132 3.46 -3.17 -11.02
C LEU A 132 4.94 -3.40 -11.36
N ASN A 133 5.80 -2.44 -10.94
CA ASN A 133 7.19 -2.31 -11.38
C ASN A 133 7.31 -2.53 -12.90
N LEU A 134 6.40 -1.89 -13.64
CA LEU A 134 6.04 -2.26 -15.01
C LEU A 134 7.26 -2.24 -15.95
N ALA A 135 8.11 -1.22 -15.83
CA ALA A 135 9.25 -1.05 -16.71
C ALA A 135 10.26 -2.21 -16.61
N ALA A 136 10.43 -2.79 -15.43
CA ALA A 136 11.37 -3.89 -15.18
C ALA A 136 10.76 -5.28 -15.45
N ASN A 137 9.43 -5.39 -15.34
CA ASN A 137 8.69 -6.62 -15.58
C ASN A 137 8.23 -6.69 -17.05
N GLU A 138 7.06 -6.13 -17.38
CA GLU A 138 6.47 -6.20 -18.73
C GLU A 138 7.14 -5.26 -19.76
N GLY A 139 7.86 -4.24 -19.32
CA GLY A 139 8.59 -3.28 -20.16
C GLY A 139 7.95 -1.88 -20.24
N ALA A 140 8.76 -0.87 -20.55
CA ALA A 140 8.36 0.54 -20.52
C ALA A 140 7.34 0.96 -21.60
N GLU A 141 7.14 0.13 -22.63
CA GLU A 141 6.21 0.37 -23.74
C GLU A 141 5.01 -0.58 -23.70
N TYR A 142 4.81 -1.31 -22.60
CA TYR A 142 3.73 -2.28 -22.48
C TYR A 142 2.34 -1.62 -22.70
N ASN A 143 1.47 -2.31 -23.43
CA ASN A 143 0.14 -1.82 -23.85
C ASN A 143 -0.94 -2.92 -23.71
N GLY A 144 -0.69 -3.93 -22.88
CA GLY A 144 -1.64 -5.02 -22.63
C GLY A 144 -2.56 -4.74 -21.45
N LEU A 145 -3.46 -5.68 -21.18
CA LEU A 145 -4.29 -5.70 -19.98
C LEU A 145 -3.47 -6.15 -18.77
N LEU A 146 -3.62 -5.47 -17.64
CA LEU A 146 -3.19 -5.95 -16.34
C LEU A 146 -4.34 -5.93 -15.35
N ARG A 147 -4.54 -7.06 -14.70
CA ARG A 147 -5.50 -7.23 -13.61
C ARG A 147 -4.76 -7.19 -12.29
N VAL A 148 -5.16 -6.27 -11.42
CA VAL A 148 -4.55 -6.03 -10.11
C VAL A 148 -5.57 -6.29 -9.02
N LEU A 149 -5.16 -7.02 -7.99
CA LEU A 149 -5.91 -7.22 -6.75
C LEU A 149 -5.14 -6.61 -5.58
N LEU A 150 -5.78 -5.73 -4.83
CA LEU A 150 -5.23 -5.08 -3.63
C LEU A 150 -6.13 -5.46 -2.45
N THR A 151 -5.61 -6.24 -1.52
CA THR A 151 -6.35 -6.65 -0.31
C THR A 151 -5.65 -6.29 0.98
N GLY A 152 -4.42 -5.77 0.90
CA GLY A 152 -3.76 -5.22 2.07
C GLY A 152 -4.46 -3.98 2.59
N THR A 153 -4.22 -3.66 3.86
CA THR A 153 -4.75 -2.49 4.55
C THR A 153 -4.65 -1.23 3.68
N PHE A 154 -5.78 -0.61 3.39
CA PHE A 154 -5.86 0.67 2.68
C PHE A 154 -5.17 0.64 1.31
N GLY A 155 -5.61 -0.27 0.44
CA GLY A 155 -4.96 -0.62 -0.83
C GLY A 155 -4.86 0.54 -1.84
N LEU A 156 -5.73 1.55 -1.76
CA LEU A 156 -5.79 2.68 -2.69
C LEU A 156 -4.42 3.41 -2.85
N ARG A 157 -3.62 3.51 -1.80
CA ARG A 157 -2.29 4.12 -1.86
C ARG A 157 -1.32 3.37 -2.78
N HIS A 158 -1.40 2.03 -2.84
CA HIS A 158 -0.59 1.21 -3.76
C HIS A 158 -0.97 1.48 -5.21
N LEU A 159 -2.27 1.60 -5.48
CA LEU A 159 -2.77 1.95 -6.81
C LEU A 159 -2.22 3.31 -7.26
N ILE A 160 -2.37 4.33 -6.42
CA ILE A 160 -1.89 5.68 -6.70
C ILE A 160 -0.39 5.68 -6.97
N TYR A 161 0.39 5.06 -6.08
CA TYR A 161 1.84 5.01 -6.21
C TYR A 161 2.26 4.31 -7.52
N SER A 162 1.64 3.18 -7.86
CA SER A 162 1.95 2.42 -9.08
C SER A 162 1.59 3.18 -10.36
N VAL A 163 0.44 3.85 -10.40
CA VAL A 163 -0.01 4.62 -11.58
C VAL A 163 0.86 5.85 -11.80
N VAL A 164 1.31 6.51 -10.72
CA VAL A 164 2.28 7.62 -10.81
C VAL A 164 3.63 7.12 -11.31
N ALA A 165 4.08 5.94 -10.87
CA ALA A 165 5.35 5.33 -11.27
C ALA A 165 5.38 4.81 -12.73
N LEU A 166 4.23 4.66 -13.39
CA LEU A 166 4.16 4.19 -14.78
C LEU A 166 5.05 5.05 -15.70
N PRO A 167 5.82 4.43 -16.63
CA PRO A 167 6.50 5.18 -17.69
C PRO A 167 5.55 6.04 -18.52
N GLU A 168 6.02 7.16 -19.08
CA GLU A 168 5.19 7.99 -19.96
C GLU A 168 4.82 7.29 -21.28
N THR A 169 5.69 6.38 -21.73
CA THR A 169 5.58 5.61 -22.98
C THR A 169 4.61 4.43 -22.91
N THR A 170 4.17 4.06 -21.70
CA THR A 170 3.30 2.88 -21.50
C THR A 170 1.83 3.25 -21.58
N SER A 171 0.97 2.32 -22.00
CA SER A 171 -0.48 2.54 -22.06
C SER A 171 -1.30 1.30 -21.66
N PRO A 172 -0.98 0.62 -20.54
CA PRO A 172 -1.70 -0.58 -20.15
C PRO A 172 -3.17 -0.27 -19.87
N LEU A 173 -4.04 -1.23 -20.20
CA LEU A 173 -5.39 -1.25 -19.68
C LEU A 173 -5.34 -1.81 -18.25
N LEU A 174 -5.64 -0.99 -17.26
CA LEU A 174 -5.61 -1.38 -15.84
C LEU A 174 -7.01 -1.70 -15.34
N HIS A 175 -7.20 -2.95 -14.92
CA HIS A 175 -8.40 -3.41 -14.20
C HIS A 175 -8.02 -3.71 -12.76
N VAL A 176 -8.44 -2.85 -11.85
CA VAL A 176 -8.03 -2.92 -10.44
C VAL A 176 -9.21 -3.31 -9.58
N THR A 177 -9.00 -4.28 -8.69
CA THR A 177 -9.94 -4.66 -7.65
C THR A 177 -9.31 -4.35 -6.30
N ILE A 178 -9.97 -3.52 -5.52
CA ILE A 178 -9.58 -3.17 -4.15
C ILE A 178 -10.58 -3.84 -3.23
N SER A 179 -10.11 -4.70 -2.33
CA SER A 179 -10.94 -5.31 -1.29
C SER A 179 -10.51 -4.80 0.07
N GLU A 180 -11.34 -3.98 0.71
CA GLU A 180 -11.09 -3.46 2.05
C GLU A 180 -11.93 -4.24 3.06
N MET A 181 -11.28 -4.92 4.01
CA MET A 181 -11.98 -5.70 5.03
C MET A 181 -12.43 -4.85 6.23
N GLU A 182 -11.64 -3.86 6.60
CA GLU A 182 -11.95 -3.02 7.75
C GLU A 182 -12.86 -1.86 7.34
N LEU A 183 -13.99 -1.70 8.04
CA LEU A 183 -15.00 -0.70 7.72
C LEU A 183 -14.44 0.74 7.63
N PRO A 184 -13.54 1.21 8.54
CA PRO A 184 -12.90 2.53 8.39
C PRO A 184 -12.11 2.71 7.09
N HIS A 185 -11.39 1.67 6.65
CA HIS A 185 -10.62 1.72 5.40
C HIS A 185 -11.54 1.68 4.20
N LEU A 186 -12.58 0.83 4.23
CA LEU A 186 -13.58 0.76 3.18
C LEU A 186 -14.26 2.11 2.97
N TYR A 187 -14.69 2.76 4.06
CA TYR A 187 -15.33 4.07 4.00
C TYR A 187 -14.40 5.16 3.44
N ARG A 188 -13.14 5.22 3.91
CA ARG A 188 -12.12 6.15 3.38
C ARG A 188 -11.87 5.90 1.89
N THR A 189 -11.68 4.65 1.48
CA THR A 189 -11.43 4.27 0.09
C THR A 189 -12.63 4.63 -0.78
N LEU A 190 -13.87 4.34 -0.34
CA LEU A 190 -15.12 4.70 -1.03
C LEU A 190 -15.21 6.20 -1.29
N LEU A 191 -15.17 7.02 -0.24
CA LEU A 191 -15.29 8.48 -0.37
C LEU A 191 -14.21 9.04 -1.29
N SER A 192 -12.98 8.54 -1.17
CA SER A 192 -11.86 9.01 -1.97
C SER A 192 -12.03 8.71 -3.45
N LEU A 193 -12.50 7.51 -3.79
CA LEU A 193 -12.79 7.12 -5.16
C LEU A 193 -13.93 7.96 -5.75
N LEU A 194 -14.97 8.25 -4.97
CA LEU A 194 -16.07 9.13 -5.39
C LEU A 194 -15.60 10.57 -5.62
N ILE A 195 -14.80 11.14 -4.70
CA ILE A 195 -14.21 12.47 -4.85
C ILE A 195 -13.30 12.54 -6.09
N LEU A 196 -12.41 11.57 -6.28
CA LEU A 196 -11.50 11.52 -7.43
C LEU A 196 -12.26 11.40 -8.75
N ARG A 197 -13.25 10.49 -8.81
CA ARG A 197 -14.10 10.32 -10.00
C ARG A 197 -14.85 11.62 -10.30
N LYS A 198 -15.53 12.19 -9.32
CA LYS A 198 -16.35 13.40 -9.51
C LYS A 198 -15.49 14.59 -9.89
N GLY A 199 -14.33 14.76 -9.26
CA GLY A 199 -13.36 15.81 -9.60
C GLY A 199 -12.84 15.71 -11.04
N ILE A 200 -12.64 14.48 -11.55
CA ILE A 200 -12.30 14.24 -12.96
C ILE A 200 -13.48 14.60 -13.88
N GLU A 201 -14.68 14.16 -13.54
CA GLU A 201 -15.92 14.37 -14.31
C GLU A 201 -16.25 15.87 -14.48
N ILE A 202 -16.20 16.64 -13.39
CA ILE A 202 -16.50 18.09 -13.42
C ILE A 202 -15.27 18.95 -13.77
N ASN A 203 -14.15 18.30 -14.11
CA ASN A 203 -12.87 18.93 -14.41
C ASN A 203 -12.39 19.96 -13.35
N MET A 204 -12.57 19.63 -12.06
CA MET A 204 -12.10 20.41 -10.93
C MET A 204 -10.56 20.51 -10.93
N ASP A 205 -10.02 21.57 -10.31
CA ASP A 205 -8.57 21.68 -10.12
C ASP A 205 -8.04 20.45 -9.37
N PRO A 206 -7.07 19.70 -9.93
CA PRO A 206 -6.57 18.48 -9.29
C PRO A 206 -5.97 18.72 -7.90
N TYR A 207 -5.48 19.94 -7.60
CA TYR A 207 -5.00 20.27 -6.26
C TYR A 207 -6.15 20.44 -5.25
N GLU A 208 -7.30 20.99 -5.66
CA GLU A 208 -8.48 21.07 -4.79
C GLU A 208 -9.03 19.66 -4.51
N VAL A 209 -9.11 18.80 -5.54
CA VAL A 209 -9.50 17.39 -5.36
C VAL A 209 -8.52 16.65 -4.44
N ALA A 210 -7.22 16.87 -4.61
CA ALA A 210 -6.19 16.26 -3.77
C ALA A 210 -6.28 16.73 -2.31
N ASP A 211 -6.63 18.00 -2.08
CA ASP A 211 -6.87 18.55 -0.75
C ASP A 211 -8.06 17.87 -0.06
N LEU A 212 -9.20 17.74 -0.76
CA LEU A 212 -10.39 17.04 -0.27
C LEU A 212 -10.05 15.59 0.17
N VAL A 213 -9.37 14.84 -0.70
CA VAL A 213 -8.98 13.44 -0.41
C VAL A 213 -8.01 13.35 0.78
N THR A 214 -7.05 14.27 0.87
CA THR A 214 -6.07 14.28 1.97
C THR A 214 -6.75 14.49 3.33
N HIS A 215 -7.75 15.38 3.39
CA HIS A 215 -8.56 15.57 4.60
C HIS A 215 -9.40 14.35 4.95
N VAL A 216 -10.05 13.71 3.96
CA VAL A 216 -10.80 12.46 4.15
C VAL A 216 -9.90 11.36 4.71
N TRP A 217 -8.65 11.27 4.24
CA TRP A 217 -7.73 10.25 4.70
C TRP A 217 -7.20 10.49 6.11
N TYR A 218 -6.69 11.68 6.38
CA TYR A 218 -5.78 11.88 7.52
C TYR A 218 -6.22 12.93 8.52
N SER A 219 -7.24 13.74 8.22
CA SER A 219 -7.73 14.69 9.20
C SER A 219 -8.85 14.08 10.03
N TYR A 220 -8.69 14.14 11.35
CA TYR A 220 -9.71 13.75 12.33
C TYR A 220 -10.96 14.63 12.26
N LYS A 221 -10.78 15.90 11.88
CA LYS A 221 -11.89 16.81 11.57
C LYS A 221 -11.72 17.37 10.18
N TRP A 222 -12.81 17.55 9.47
CA TRP A 222 -12.85 18.13 8.14
C TRP A 222 -13.22 19.62 8.18
N PRO A 223 -12.62 20.40 7.27
CA PRO A 223 -13.03 21.77 7.02
C PRO A 223 -14.36 21.84 6.26
N SER A 224 -15.03 22.99 6.31
CA SER A 224 -16.36 23.16 5.70
C SER A 224 -16.38 22.84 4.20
N HIS A 225 -15.33 23.16 3.46
CA HIS A 225 -15.31 22.91 2.00
C HIS A 225 -15.34 21.42 1.65
N VAL A 226 -14.83 20.54 2.53
CA VAL A 226 -14.98 19.09 2.36
C VAL A 226 -16.44 18.69 2.49
N MET A 227 -17.12 19.20 3.52
CA MET A 227 -18.55 18.94 3.70
C MET A 227 -19.41 19.54 2.59
N ASP A 228 -19.08 20.73 2.12
CA ASP A 228 -19.78 21.37 1.01
C ASP A 228 -19.62 20.54 -0.27
N PHE A 229 -18.43 19.99 -0.55
CA PHE A 229 -18.23 19.09 -1.68
C PHE A 229 -19.06 17.82 -1.54
N ILE A 230 -19.00 17.16 -0.37
CA ILE A 230 -19.77 15.93 -0.10
C ILE A 230 -21.28 16.18 -0.27
N LYS A 231 -21.81 17.27 0.32
CA LYS A 231 -23.25 17.58 0.31
C LYS A 231 -23.75 18.08 -1.03
N ASN A 232 -22.94 18.82 -1.78
CA ASN A 232 -23.41 19.47 -3.01
C ASN A 232 -23.02 18.70 -4.28
N GLN A 233 -21.85 18.05 -4.28
CA GLN A 233 -21.32 17.37 -5.48
C GLN A 233 -21.53 15.86 -5.47
N LEU A 234 -21.56 15.22 -4.29
CA LEU A 234 -21.73 13.76 -4.17
C LEU A 234 -23.14 13.32 -3.76
N ALA A 235 -24.09 14.25 -3.60
CA ALA A 235 -25.46 13.92 -3.15
C ALA A 235 -26.17 12.89 -4.05
N ALA A 236 -25.96 13.01 -5.37
CA ALA A 236 -26.48 12.05 -6.34
C ALA A 236 -25.75 10.70 -6.27
N ASP A 237 -24.43 10.73 -6.03
CA ASP A 237 -23.63 9.51 -5.90
C ASP A 237 -23.99 8.69 -4.65
N PHE A 238 -24.64 9.29 -3.66
CA PHE A 238 -25.12 8.59 -2.46
C PHE A 238 -26.53 8.01 -2.58
N GLN A 239 -27.28 8.32 -3.63
CA GLN A 239 -28.63 7.77 -3.84
C GLN A 239 -28.70 6.24 -3.78
N PRO A 240 -27.72 5.46 -4.29
CA PRO A 240 -27.75 4.00 -4.18
C PRO A 240 -27.75 3.49 -2.73
N PHE A 241 -27.16 4.28 -1.82
CA PHE A 241 -27.08 3.95 -0.39
C PHE A 241 -28.31 4.43 0.39
N THR A 242 -29.04 5.40 -0.13
CA THR A 242 -30.17 6.06 0.56
C THR A 242 -31.54 5.76 -0.05
N GLY A 243 -31.61 5.23 -1.26
CA GLY A 243 -32.83 4.92 -2.01
C GLY A 243 -33.33 3.49 -1.84
N GLU A 244 -34.50 3.21 -2.43
CA GLU A 244 -35.17 1.89 -2.45
C GLU A 244 -34.83 1.08 -3.72
N GLU A 245 -33.64 1.23 -4.29
CA GLU A 245 -33.29 0.58 -5.58
C GLU A 245 -33.22 -0.95 -5.51
N GLU A 246 -33.50 -1.58 -6.66
CA GLU A 246 -33.58 -3.04 -6.84
C GLU A 246 -32.23 -3.72 -6.55
N VAL A 247 -32.30 -4.68 -5.63
CA VAL A 247 -31.18 -5.47 -5.13
C VAL A 247 -30.95 -6.67 -6.05
N TYR A 248 -29.75 -6.82 -6.57
CA TYR A 248 -29.32 -8.08 -7.19
C TYR A 248 -28.88 -9.04 -6.09
N VAL A 249 -29.75 -9.98 -5.69
CA VAL A 249 -29.36 -11.10 -4.85
C VAL A 249 -28.65 -12.11 -5.74
N LEU A 250 -27.37 -12.35 -5.46
CA LEU A 250 -26.56 -13.35 -6.12
C LEU A 250 -26.86 -14.69 -5.41
N SER A 251 -27.51 -15.58 -6.16
CA SER A 251 -27.80 -17.01 -5.93
C SER A 251 -28.37 -17.51 -4.57
N PRO A 252 -29.22 -18.57 -4.55
CA PRO A 252 -29.73 -19.15 -3.31
C PRO A 252 -28.62 -19.84 -2.51
N GLY A 253 -28.25 -19.28 -1.35
CA GLY A 253 -27.24 -19.85 -0.44
C GLY A 253 -26.09 -18.89 -0.09
N GLU A 254 -26.00 -17.72 -0.73
CA GLU A 254 -24.96 -16.73 -0.48
C GLU A 254 -25.43 -15.60 0.43
N ASP A 255 -24.48 -14.91 1.06
CA ASP A 255 -24.74 -13.60 1.63
C ASP A 255 -25.05 -12.62 0.48
N PRO A 256 -26.26 -12.04 0.43
CA PRO A 256 -26.61 -11.09 -0.62
C PRO A 256 -25.60 -9.93 -0.69
N CYS A 257 -25.13 -9.65 -1.90
CA CYS A 257 -24.23 -8.54 -2.23
C CYS A 257 -24.98 -7.50 -3.07
N ARG A 258 -24.81 -6.21 -2.76
CA ARG A 258 -25.31 -5.11 -3.59
C ARG A 258 -24.20 -4.58 -4.46
N ILE A 259 -24.46 -4.53 -5.76
CA ILE A 259 -23.53 -4.02 -6.76
C ILE A 259 -24.11 -2.74 -7.37
N TYR A 260 -23.29 -1.70 -7.48
CA TYR A 260 -23.66 -0.47 -8.14
C TYR A 260 -22.52 0.04 -9.05
N PRO A 261 -22.76 0.19 -10.36
CA PRO A 261 -21.81 0.80 -11.28
C PRO A 261 -21.96 2.33 -11.31
N TYR A 262 -20.83 3.02 -11.23
CA TYR A 262 -20.70 4.45 -11.52
C TYR A 262 -20.00 4.60 -12.87
N ASP A 263 -20.75 5.06 -13.85
CA ASP A 263 -20.21 5.33 -15.18
C ASP A 263 -19.23 6.52 -15.15
N SER A 264 -18.20 6.41 -15.99
CA SER A 264 -17.19 7.45 -16.21
C SER A 264 -16.35 7.09 -17.42
N ASP A 265 -16.01 8.08 -18.26
CA ASP A 265 -15.14 7.86 -19.42
C ASP A 265 -13.69 7.51 -19.04
N LYS A 266 -13.25 7.97 -17.87
CA LYS A 266 -11.84 7.88 -17.43
C LYS A 266 -11.64 7.01 -16.22
N MET A 267 -12.62 6.95 -15.32
CA MET A 267 -12.51 6.20 -14.08
C MET A 267 -13.82 5.45 -13.79
N PRO A 268 -14.26 4.51 -14.66
CA PRO A 268 -15.40 3.68 -14.31
C PRO A 268 -15.16 2.99 -12.96
N LEU A 269 -16.16 3.06 -12.09
CA LEU A 269 -16.09 2.53 -10.73
C LEU A 269 -17.24 1.56 -10.50
N VAL A 270 -16.95 0.34 -10.07
CA VAL A 270 -17.97 -0.63 -9.67
C VAL A 270 -17.82 -0.91 -8.18
N ILE A 271 -18.90 -0.76 -7.43
CA ILE A 271 -18.93 -1.00 -5.99
C ILE A 271 -19.75 -2.24 -5.73
N GLY A 272 -19.21 -3.19 -4.95
CA GLY A 272 -19.90 -4.44 -4.61
C GLY A 272 -19.71 -4.78 -3.14
N PHE A 273 -20.74 -4.61 -2.31
CA PHE A 273 -20.67 -4.92 -0.87
C PHE A 273 -21.70 -5.94 -0.41
N SER A 274 -21.34 -6.79 0.55
CA SER A 274 -22.33 -7.59 1.30
C SER A 274 -23.33 -6.68 2.01
N LEU A 275 -24.58 -7.15 2.20
CA LEU A 275 -25.62 -6.35 2.86
C LEU A 275 -25.19 -5.71 4.19
N PRO A 276 -24.53 -6.42 5.14
CA PRO A 276 -24.12 -5.81 6.40
C PRO A 276 -23.16 -4.63 6.22
N TYR A 277 -22.23 -4.71 5.25
CA TYR A 277 -21.30 -3.62 4.97
C TYR A 277 -21.97 -2.50 4.19
N TRP A 278 -22.90 -2.81 3.29
CA TRP A 278 -23.72 -1.79 2.63
C TRP A 278 -24.49 -0.97 3.66
N GLU A 279 -25.17 -1.62 4.62
CA GLU A 279 -25.90 -0.97 5.70
C GLU A 279 -24.99 -0.14 6.62
N ALA A 280 -23.80 -0.68 6.97
CA ALA A 280 -22.83 0.03 7.78
C ALA A 280 -22.28 1.28 7.08
N ILE A 281 -21.94 1.17 5.79
CA ILE A 281 -21.52 2.31 4.96
C ILE A 281 -22.65 3.33 4.80
N THR A 282 -23.88 2.88 4.55
CA THR A 282 -25.06 3.75 4.52
C THR A 282 -25.19 4.53 5.83
N THR A 283 -24.96 3.88 6.97
CA THR A 283 -25.01 4.52 8.29
C THR A 283 -23.92 5.59 8.41
N TYR A 284 -22.66 5.26 8.08
CA TYR A 284 -21.56 6.24 8.10
C TYR A 284 -21.81 7.43 7.18
N LEU A 285 -22.33 7.20 5.96
CA LEU A 285 -22.65 8.27 5.02
C LEU A 285 -23.78 9.17 5.54
N LYS A 286 -24.85 8.60 6.11
CA LYS A 286 -25.94 9.38 6.74
C LYS A 286 -25.42 10.20 7.92
N GLU A 287 -24.66 9.57 8.82
CA GLU A 287 -24.03 10.26 9.95
C GLU A 287 -23.13 11.41 9.50
N THR A 288 -22.42 11.25 8.38
CA THR A 288 -21.59 12.28 7.77
C THR A 288 -22.44 13.45 7.27
N ILE A 289 -23.50 13.18 6.53
CA ILE A 289 -24.35 14.21 5.91
C ILE A 289 -25.12 14.99 6.98
N ASP A 290 -25.69 14.28 7.96
CA ASP A 290 -26.50 14.86 9.03
C ASP A 290 -25.66 15.43 10.18
N GLN A 291 -24.33 15.31 10.08
CA GLN A 291 -23.42 15.67 11.15
C GLN A 291 -23.56 17.12 11.59
N GLN A 292 -23.61 17.29 12.92
CA GLN A 292 -23.39 18.57 13.58
C GLN A 292 -21.94 18.65 14.09
N PRO A 293 -21.34 19.84 14.21
CA PRO A 293 -20.02 19.99 14.82
C PRO A 293 -19.98 19.42 16.24
N ILE A 294 -19.05 18.49 16.49
CA ILE A 294 -18.92 17.78 17.78
C ILE A 294 -17.45 17.80 18.24
N HIS A 295 -17.25 17.75 19.55
CA HIS A 295 -15.96 17.52 20.20
C HIS A 295 -15.94 16.13 20.84
N ARG A 296 -14.98 15.27 20.48
CA ARG A 296 -14.59 14.10 21.30
C ARG A 296 -13.29 14.40 22.06
N ASP A 297 -13.12 13.72 23.18
CA ASP A 297 -11.90 13.80 23.99
C ASP A 297 -10.76 12.99 23.34
N ARG A 298 -9.77 13.71 22.78
CA ARG A 298 -8.57 13.09 22.18
C ARG A 298 -7.56 12.61 23.23
N GLU A 299 -7.60 13.13 24.45
CA GLU A 299 -6.62 12.77 25.48
C GLU A 299 -6.76 11.30 25.86
N GLN A 300 -8.00 10.81 25.97
CA GLN A 300 -8.28 9.41 26.25
C GLN A 300 -7.74 8.46 25.16
N ASP A 301 -7.90 8.83 23.88
CA ASP A 301 -7.43 8.08 22.72
C ASP A 301 -5.89 8.04 22.66
N VAL A 302 -5.23 9.15 23.02
CA VAL A 302 -3.77 9.23 23.09
C VAL A 302 -3.24 8.36 24.22
N ASN A 303 -3.93 8.36 25.37
CA ASN A 303 -3.55 7.54 26.53
C ASN A 303 -3.74 6.04 26.25
N ALA A 304 -4.72 5.67 25.42
CA ALA A 304 -4.99 4.27 25.08
C ALA A 304 -4.04 3.71 24.02
N TYR A 305 -3.69 4.50 22.99
CA TYR A 305 -3.02 3.98 21.79
C TYR A 305 -1.70 4.69 21.44
N GLY A 306 -1.41 5.85 22.03
CA GLY A 306 -0.17 6.59 21.79
C GLY A 306 1.03 5.94 22.48
N GLU A 307 2.18 5.91 21.80
CA GLU A 307 3.43 5.54 22.49
C GLU A 307 3.71 6.51 23.67
N PRO A 308 4.33 6.03 24.77
CA PRO A 308 4.78 6.91 25.84
C PRO A 308 5.67 8.03 25.32
N LEU A 309 5.43 9.28 25.75
CA LEU A 309 6.21 10.43 25.26
C LEU A 309 7.70 10.27 25.53
N GLU A 310 8.10 9.68 26.65
CA GLU A 310 9.52 9.42 26.94
C GLU A 310 10.24 8.62 25.85
N ASN A 311 9.56 7.65 25.20
CA ASN A 311 10.13 6.87 24.11
C ASN A 311 10.23 7.72 22.84
N ALA A 312 9.22 8.56 22.56
CA ALA A 312 9.27 9.53 21.47
C ALA A 312 10.46 10.50 21.66
N PHE A 313 10.65 11.06 22.85
CA PHE A 313 11.79 11.91 23.19
C PHE A 313 13.14 11.20 23.06
N ALA A 314 13.21 9.89 23.36
CA ALA A 314 14.44 9.11 23.23
C ALA A 314 14.83 8.79 21.77
N ARG A 315 13.87 8.79 20.84
CA ARG A 315 14.08 8.37 19.44
C ARG A 315 13.97 9.50 18.41
N MET A 316 13.32 10.62 18.74
CA MET A 316 13.02 11.72 17.84
C MET A 316 13.81 12.99 18.19
N SER A 317 13.99 13.88 17.21
CA SER A 317 14.46 15.25 17.48
C SER A 317 13.40 16.08 18.22
N PRO A 318 13.77 17.15 18.95
CA PRO A 318 12.82 18.03 19.64
C PRO A 318 11.70 18.54 18.72
N SER A 319 12.04 18.94 17.49
CA SER A 319 11.05 19.40 16.51
C SER A 319 10.09 18.29 16.07
N ARG A 320 10.60 17.07 15.85
CA ARG A 320 9.77 15.92 15.47
C ARG A 320 8.79 15.54 16.60
N VAL A 321 9.23 15.61 17.86
CA VAL A 321 8.36 15.43 19.04
C VAL A 321 7.30 16.52 19.11
N ALA A 322 7.66 17.79 18.91
CA ALA A 322 6.68 18.89 18.91
C ALA A 322 5.61 18.68 17.83
N GLY A 323 6.00 18.24 16.63
CA GLY A 323 5.05 17.82 15.59
C GLY A 323 4.11 16.71 16.07
N LEU A 324 4.65 15.66 16.69
CA LEU A 324 3.85 14.56 17.24
C LEU A 324 2.88 15.02 18.32
N VAL A 325 3.31 15.90 19.22
CA VAL A 325 2.46 16.47 20.26
C VAL A 325 1.32 17.28 19.63
N LYS A 326 1.60 18.12 18.62
CA LYS A 326 0.57 18.85 17.89
C LYS A 326 -0.42 17.91 17.17
N TRP A 327 0.07 16.83 16.56
CA TRP A 327 -0.78 15.79 15.97
C TRP A 327 -1.68 15.12 17.00
N ARG A 328 -1.14 14.72 18.16
CA ARG A 328 -1.92 14.12 19.26
C ARG A 328 -3.02 15.07 19.76
N GLN A 329 -2.71 16.35 19.90
CA GLN A 329 -3.66 17.39 20.33
C GLN A 329 -4.76 17.67 19.31
N THR A 330 -4.43 17.74 18.02
CA THR A 330 -5.37 18.23 17.00
C THR A 330 -5.99 17.10 16.16
N GLY A 331 -5.22 16.07 15.83
CA GLY A 331 -5.56 15.04 14.85
C GLY A 331 -5.63 15.55 13.42
N LEU A 332 -5.05 16.72 13.15
CA LEU A 332 -5.14 17.37 11.85
C LEU A 332 -3.84 17.18 11.09
N MET A 333 -3.96 16.66 9.87
CA MET A 333 -2.85 16.52 8.95
C MET A 333 -2.65 17.87 8.24
N LEU A 334 -1.91 18.76 8.89
CA LEU A 334 -1.67 20.16 8.46
C LEU A 334 -0.20 20.53 8.64
N ALA A 335 0.22 21.63 8.02
CA ALA A 335 1.49 22.25 8.34
C ALA A 335 1.54 22.67 9.82
N TYR A 336 2.73 22.67 10.42
CA TYR A 336 2.87 23.04 11.83
C TYR A 336 2.45 24.49 12.11
N GLY A 337 2.56 25.39 11.14
CA GLY A 337 2.12 26.79 11.29
C GLY A 337 0.63 27.04 11.06
N ASP A 338 -0.10 26.07 10.49
CA ASP A 338 -1.48 26.28 10.05
C ASP A 338 -2.49 26.21 11.21
N SER A 339 -3.56 26.99 11.03
CA SER A 339 -4.67 27.08 11.99
C SER A 339 -5.60 25.87 11.91
N ALA A 340 -5.98 25.35 13.07
CA ALA A 340 -6.95 24.27 13.22
C ALA A 340 -8.42 24.74 13.09
N LEU A 341 -8.68 26.05 13.22
CA LEU A 341 -10.03 26.62 13.34
C LEU A 341 -11.06 26.22 12.27
N PRO A 342 -10.72 26.03 10.98
CA PRO A 342 -11.75 25.68 9.99
C PRO A 342 -12.29 24.24 10.14
N HIS A 343 -11.67 23.38 10.97
CA HIS A 343 -11.99 21.96 11.04
C HIS A 343 -12.99 21.65 12.17
N VAL A 344 -14.25 21.48 11.80
CA VAL A 344 -15.36 21.37 12.78
C VAL A 344 -16.19 20.10 12.65
N TYR A 345 -16.15 19.43 11.50
CA TYR A 345 -16.91 18.20 11.23
C TYR A 345 -16.05 16.98 11.55
N LEU A 346 -16.52 15.99 12.31
CA LEU A 346 -15.68 14.81 12.62
C LEU A 346 -15.61 13.88 11.42
N ASN A 347 -14.42 13.36 11.17
CA ASN A 347 -14.26 12.17 10.33
C ASN A 347 -14.91 10.98 11.07
N PRO A 348 -15.94 10.31 10.52
CA PRO A 348 -16.77 9.36 11.28
C PRO A 348 -16.02 8.19 11.97
N PRO A 349 -15.01 7.54 11.35
CA PRO A 349 -14.33 6.42 11.98
C PRO A 349 -13.55 6.79 13.26
N ASP A 350 -13.43 5.86 14.21
CA ASP A 350 -12.55 5.97 15.38
C ASP A 350 -11.12 5.45 15.09
N GLY A 351 -10.10 5.83 15.88
CA GLY A 351 -8.72 5.27 15.78
C GLY A 351 -7.61 6.22 15.30
N PHE A 352 -7.89 7.52 15.20
CA PHE A 352 -7.00 8.57 14.65
C PHE A 352 -5.75 8.92 15.48
N THR A 353 -5.45 8.19 16.56
CA THR A 353 -4.33 8.52 17.47
C THR A 353 -3.00 7.89 17.06
N HIS A 354 -3.07 6.82 16.26
CA HIS A 354 -2.08 6.39 15.27
C HIS A 354 -1.41 7.56 14.52
N GLU A 355 -0.09 7.55 14.28
CA GLU A 355 0.52 8.39 13.25
C GLU A 355 0.36 7.73 11.87
N PRO A 356 -0.23 8.41 10.87
CA PRO A 356 -0.43 7.84 9.53
C PRO A 356 0.83 7.87 8.65
N LEU A 357 1.97 8.34 9.17
CA LEU A 357 3.20 8.55 8.38
C LEU A 357 3.69 7.27 7.70
N SER A 358 3.41 6.10 8.28
CA SER A 358 3.85 4.79 7.78
C SER A 358 3.23 4.39 6.43
N GLU A 359 2.12 5.00 6.03
CA GLU A 359 1.41 4.63 4.81
C GLU A 359 2.16 5.04 3.52
N TRP A 360 3.20 5.87 3.63
CA TRP A 360 3.96 6.41 2.50
C TRP A 360 5.48 6.29 2.71
N PRO A 361 6.30 6.29 1.64
CA PRO A 361 7.74 6.09 1.77
C PRO A 361 8.45 7.20 2.57
N MET A 362 9.11 6.82 3.66
CA MET A 362 9.80 7.73 4.58
C MET A 362 10.72 8.74 3.88
N ASN A 363 11.60 8.26 3.00
CA ASN A 363 12.60 9.12 2.36
C ASN A 363 11.94 10.13 1.43
N GLU A 364 10.86 9.75 0.73
CA GLU A 364 10.15 10.66 -0.17
C GLU A 364 9.44 11.79 0.58
N ILE A 365 9.00 11.54 1.81
CA ILE A 365 8.44 12.57 2.70
C ILE A 365 9.54 13.42 3.32
N LEU A 366 10.52 12.80 3.99
CA LEU A 366 11.55 13.54 4.72
C LEU A 366 12.41 14.40 3.79
N ASP A 367 12.69 13.92 2.58
CA ASP A 367 13.47 14.63 1.55
C ASP A 367 12.58 15.44 0.59
N TYR A 368 11.31 15.69 0.92
CA TYR A 368 10.43 16.53 0.11
C TYR A 368 10.89 18.00 0.18
N THR A 369 11.70 18.39 -0.82
CA THR A 369 12.34 19.72 -0.94
C THR A 369 11.43 20.89 -1.35
N PRO A 370 10.27 20.71 -2.01
CA PRO A 370 9.36 21.82 -2.33
C PRO A 370 8.66 22.44 -1.11
N TYR A 371 9.21 22.27 0.10
CA TYR A 371 8.61 22.62 1.38
C TYR A 371 9.67 23.29 2.28
N ALA A 372 9.44 24.55 2.67
CA ALA A 372 10.48 25.37 3.30
C ALA A 372 10.79 24.99 4.76
N ALA A 373 9.82 24.47 5.52
CA ALA A 373 10.02 24.06 6.90
C ALA A 373 10.58 22.63 6.98
N GLU A 374 11.91 22.50 7.09
CA GLU A 374 12.60 21.20 6.96
C GLU A 374 12.24 20.16 8.02
N ALA A 375 11.90 20.59 9.25
CA ALA A 375 11.57 19.69 10.35
C ALA A 375 10.07 19.40 10.50
N ASP A 376 9.20 20.04 9.69
CA ASP A 376 7.76 19.82 9.71
C ASP A 376 7.36 18.59 8.87
N VAL A 377 7.48 17.42 9.49
CA VAL A 377 7.22 16.12 8.86
C VAL A 377 5.76 15.95 8.43
N TYR A 378 4.79 16.42 9.22
CA TYR A 378 3.37 16.31 8.88
C TYR A 378 3.00 17.22 7.71
N GLY A 379 3.50 18.46 7.71
CA GLY A 379 3.34 19.36 6.58
C GLY A 379 3.98 18.84 5.29
N LYS A 380 5.18 18.26 5.38
CA LYS A 380 5.82 17.55 4.25
C LYS A 380 4.97 16.37 3.76
N MET A 381 4.40 15.57 4.66
CA MET A 381 3.52 14.46 4.29
C MET A 381 2.30 14.96 3.50
N VAL A 382 1.59 15.98 4.00
CA VAL A 382 0.44 16.58 3.30
C VAL A 382 0.84 17.02 1.89
N ALA A 383 1.91 17.79 1.77
CA ALA A 383 2.35 18.34 0.50
C ALA A 383 2.76 17.23 -0.49
N TYR A 384 3.46 16.21 -0.01
CA TYR A 384 3.86 15.05 -0.81
C TYR A 384 2.65 14.23 -1.28
N VAL A 385 1.71 13.91 -0.38
CA VAL A 385 0.52 13.12 -0.72
C VAL A 385 -0.39 13.87 -1.71
N ARG A 386 -0.59 15.17 -1.52
CA ARG A 386 -1.33 16.00 -2.48
C ARG A 386 -0.69 15.94 -3.87
N GLU A 387 0.63 16.04 -3.95
CA GLU A 387 1.36 15.93 -5.21
C GLU A 387 1.18 14.55 -5.87
N MET A 388 1.18 13.46 -5.09
CA MET A 388 0.90 12.11 -5.59
C MET A 388 -0.52 11.98 -6.15
N LEU A 389 -1.52 12.54 -5.45
CA LEU A 389 -2.91 12.56 -5.89
C LEU A 389 -3.10 13.40 -7.17
N VAL A 390 -2.43 14.54 -7.29
CA VAL A 390 -2.45 15.36 -8.51
C VAL A 390 -1.89 14.56 -9.69
N LYS A 391 -0.70 13.96 -9.53
CA LYS A 391 -0.09 13.14 -10.58
C LYS A 391 -0.98 11.96 -10.97
N PHE A 392 -1.58 11.29 -9.99
CA PHE A 392 -2.52 10.21 -10.24
C PHE A 392 -3.70 10.65 -11.10
N GLN A 393 -4.37 11.74 -10.73
CA GLN A 393 -5.50 12.30 -11.48
C GLN A 393 -5.11 12.63 -12.92
N LEU A 394 -3.95 13.27 -13.13
CA LEU A 394 -3.45 13.60 -14.47
C LEU A 394 -3.18 12.34 -15.31
N ARG A 395 -2.64 11.28 -14.69
CA ARG A 395 -2.41 9.99 -15.37
C ARG A 395 -3.73 9.29 -15.72
N VAL A 396 -4.72 9.30 -14.82
CA VAL A 396 -6.05 8.72 -15.06
C VAL A 396 -6.79 9.48 -16.16
N LYS A 397 -6.79 10.82 -16.15
CA LYS A 397 -7.38 11.64 -17.24
C LYS A 397 -6.80 11.26 -18.62
N LYS A 398 -5.50 10.97 -18.68
CA LYS A 398 -4.79 10.57 -19.92
C LYS A 398 -5.10 9.14 -20.35
N LYS A 399 -5.00 8.16 -19.45
CA LYS A 399 -4.96 6.72 -19.80
C LYS A 399 -6.23 5.94 -19.49
N GLY A 400 -7.06 6.44 -18.58
CA GLY A 400 -8.21 5.72 -18.05
C GLY A 400 -7.83 4.59 -17.10
N ILE A 401 -8.78 4.17 -16.24
CA ILE A 401 -8.62 3.03 -15.35
C ILE A 401 -9.99 2.48 -14.92
N LEU A 402 -10.15 1.15 -14.91
CA LEU A 402 -11.32 0.50 -14.31
C LEU A 402 -11.01 0.12 -12.87
N ILE A 403 -11.84 0.59 -11.94
CA ILE A 403 -11.70 0.27 -10.51
C ILE A 403 -12.95 -0.46 -10.03
N LYS A 404 -12.73 -1.53 -9.28
CA LYS A 404 -13.75 -2.24 -8.52
C LYS A 404 -13.42 -2.14 -7.04
N LEU A 405 -14.40 -1.79 -6.22
CA LEU A 405 -14.29 -1.74 -4.77
C LEU A 405 -15.22 -2.78 -4.14
N SER A 406 -14.67 -3.63 -3.28
CA SER A 406 -15.42 -4.66 -2.55
C SER A 406 -15.06 -4.69 -1.06
N ASN A 407 -15.91 -5.32 -0.25
CA ASN A 407 -15.61 -5.68 1.15
C ASN A 407 -15.34 -7.19 1.30
N ALA A 408 -14.99 -7.86 0.21
CA ALA A 408 -14.89 -9.29 0.16
C ALA A 408 -13.83 -9.81 1.13
N GLY A 409 -14.29 -10.42 2.22
CA GLY A 409 -13.42 -11.03 3.22
C GLY A 409 -12.58 -12.12 2.57
N THR A 410 -11.36 -12.35 3.08
CA THR A 410 -10.36 -13.16 2.38
C THR A 410 -10.83 -14.58 2.00
N VAL A 411 -11.75 -15.18 2.77
CA VAL A 411 -12.34 -16.50 2.46
C VAL A 411 -13.44 -16.41 1.39
N LYS A 412 -14.31 -15.39 1.44
CA LYS A 412 -15.45 -15.16 0.54
C LYS A 412 -15.06 -14.51 -0.79
N MET A 413 -13.83 -14.00 -0.88
CA MET A 413 -13.35 -13.19 -1.98
C MET A 413 -13.46 -13.87 -3.35
N THR A 414 -13.19 -15.16 -3.43
CA THR A 414 -13.34 -15.91 -4.70
C THR A 414 -14.79 -16.03 -5.15
N GLY A 415 -15.73 -16.21 -4.22
CA GLY A 415 -17.17 -16.32 -4.53
C GLY A 415 -17.78 -14.99 -4.90
N GLN A 416 -17.52 -13.97 -4.10
CA GLN A 416 -17.99 -12.62 -4.41
C GLN A 416 -17.42 -12.10 -5.74
N PHE A 417 -16.22 -12.55 -6.14
CA PHE A 417 -15.68 -12.25 -7.47
C PHE A 417 -16.31 -13.08 -8.59
N LYS A 418 -16.90 -14.24 -8.34
CA LYS A 418 -17.68 -14.94 -9.37
C LYS A 418 -18.92 -14.13 -9.74
N ASP A 419 -19.56 -13.52 -8.76
CA ASP A 419 -20.84 -12.85 -8.98
C ASP A 419 -20.69 -11.40 -9.45
N CYS A 420 -19.59 -10.73 -9.05
CA CYS A 420 -19.26 -9.39 -9.54
C CYS A 420 -18.53 -9.39 -10.91
N PHE A 421 -18.23 -10.55 -11.49
CA PHE A 421 -17.46 -10.68 -12.73
C PHE A 421 -18.05 -11.74 -13.66
N VAL A 422 -18.09 -11.45 -14.96
CA VAL A 422 -18.62 -12.38 -15.99
C VAL A 422 -17.80 -13.70 -16.07
N GLN A 423 -16.58 -13.74 -15.54
CA GLN A 423 -15.68 -14.90 -15.46
C GLN A 423 -14.77 -14.78 -14.23
N TYR A 424 -14.31 -15.92 -13.69
CA TYR A 424 -13.32 -15.99 -12.60
C TYR A 424 -12.06 -15.17 -12.95
N PRO A 425 -11.79 -14.05 -12.25
CA PRO A 425 -10.67 -13.20 -12.61
C PRO A 425 -9.33 -13.81 -12.17
N LYS A 426 -8.42 -14.05 -13.12
CA LYS A 426 -6.99 -14.28 -12.86
C LYS A 426 -6.22 -12.96 -12.83
N PHE A 427 -5.49 -12.70 -11.75
CA PHE A 427 -4.77 -11.45 -11.52
C PHE A 427 -3.27 -11.57 -11.87
N ASP A 428 -2.73 -10.50 -12.44
CA ASP A 428 -1.32 -10.34 -12.77
C ASP A 428 -0.51 -9.85 -11.57
N ARG A 429 -1.15 -9.11 -10.65
CA ARG A 429 -0.56 -8.68 -9.38
C ARG A 429 -1.57 -8.85 -8.27
N ILE A 430 -1.15 -9.48 -7.18
CA ILE A 430 -1.92 -9.57 -5.93
C ILE A 430 -1.07 -9.00 -4.81
N GLU A 431 -1.56 -7.99 -4.11
CA GLU A 431 -0.96 -7.45 -2.89
C GLU A 431 -1.81 -7.90 -1.69
N ALA A 432 -1.22 -8.72 -0.82
CA ALA A 432 -1.93 -9.43 0.25
C ALA A 432 -1.84 -8.77 1.64
N GLY A 433 -1.12 -7.65 1.76
CA GLY A 433 -0.86 -6.93 3.00
C GLY A 433 -0.27 -7.80 4.10
N HIS A 434 -0.80 -7.59 5.31
CA HIS A 434 -0.37 -8.25 6.54
C HIS A 434 -1.11 -9.56 6.83
N LEU A 435 -1.93 -10.06 5.90
CA LEU A 435 -2.68 -11.29 6.11
C LEU A 435 -1.77 -12.49 6.41
N PHE A 436 -0.60 -12.53 5.79
CA PHE A 436 0.39 -13.57 6.06
C PHE A 436 0.83 -13.59 7.52
N ASP A 437 0.98 -12.43 8.17
CA ASP A 437 1.33 -12.37 9.61
C ASP A 437 0.16 -12.82 10.51
N ILE A 438 -1.08 -12.71 10.05
CA ILE A 438 -2.29 -13.19 10.77
C ILE A 438 -2.47 -14.70 10.59
N SER A 439 -2.49 -15.16 9.35
CA SER A 439 -2.72 -16.55 8.98
C SER A 439 -2.05 -16.86 7.63
N PRO A 440 -0.81 -17.39 7.65
CA PRO A 440 -0.14 -17.81 6.43
C PRO A 440 -0.94 -18.84 5.60
N PRO A 441 -1.57 -19.89 6.19
CA PRO A 441 -2.37 -20.85 5.42
C PRO A 441 -3.51 -20.18 4.65
N LEU A 442 -4.26 -19.29 5.33
CA LEU A 442 -5.39 -18.59 4.73
C LEU A 442 -4.93 -17.68 3.59
N CYS A 443 -3.80 -16.98 3.78
CA CYS A 443 -3.22 -16.13 2.74
C CYS A 443 -3.03 -16.90 1.41
N PHE A 444 -2.36 -18.05 1.43
CA PHE A 444 -2.15 -18.79 0.18
C PHE A 444 -3.42 -19.47 -0.35
N LEU A 445 -4.31 -19.97 0.50
CA LEU A 445 -5.58 -20.55 0.06
C LEU A 445 -6.42 -19.55 -0.72
N SER A 446 -6.49 -18.31 -0.23
CA SER A 446 -7.28 -17.25 -0.85
C SER A 446 -6.71 -16.77 -2.17
N PHE A 447 -5.38 -16.66 -2.30
CA PHE A 447 -4.75 -16.02 -3.46
C PHE A 447 -4.20 -16.98 -4.51
N SER A 448 -3.89 -18.24 -4.16
CA SER A 448 -3.42 -19.23 -5.14
C SER A 448 -4.39 -19.42 -6.32
N PRO A 449 -5.72 -19.59 -6.11
CA PRO A 449 -6.67 -19.76 -7.20
C PRO A 449 -6.76 -18.51 -8.11
N LEU A 450 -6.54 -17.32 -7.53
CA LEU A 450 -6.71 -16.04 -8.19
C LEU A 450 -5.46 -15.55 -8.93
N LEU A 451 -4.28 -16.07 -8.60
CA LEU A 451 -3.04 -15.67 -9.27
C LEU A 451 -2.98 -16.27 -10.69
N ARG A 452 -2.60 -15.46 -11.68
CA ARG A 452 -2.38 -15.92 -13.05
C ARG A 452 -1.20 -16.87 -13.13
N HIS A 453 -1.31 -17.90 -13.96
CA HIS A 453 -0.25 -18.88 -14.16
C HIS A 453 0.97 -18.24 -14.84
N GLN A 454 2.19 -18.67 -14.49
CA GLN A 454 3.42 -18.11 -15.07
C GLN A 454 3.52 -18.28 -16.60
N ASP A 455 2.85 -19.29 -17.15
CA ASP A 455 2.83 -19.53 -18.60
C ASP A 455 1.95 -18.52 -19.34
N GLU A 456 0.97 -17.91 -18.65
CA GLU A 456 0.12 -16.85 -19.19
C GLU A 456 0.75 -15.46 -18.98
N ASN A 457 1.36 -15.23 -17.81
CA ASN A 457 2.18 -14.05 -17.54
C ASN A 457 3.36 -14.43 -16.63
N PRO A 458 4.62 -14.42 -17.13
CA PRO A 458 5.79 -14.82 -16.33
C PRO A 458 6.13 -13.85 -15.20
N PHE A 459 5.53 -12.65 -15.21
CA PHE A 459 5.68 -11.65 -14.16
C PHE A 459 4.53 -11.66 -13.15
N ALA A 460 3.54 -12.53 -13.34
CA ALA A 460 2.45 -12.70 -12.38
C ALA A 460 3.01 -12.96 -10.98
N THR A 461 2.65 -12.11 -10.01
CA THR A 461 3.26 -12.14 -8.69
C THR A 461 2.21 -11.93 -7.59
N LEU A 462 2.21 -12.84 -6.62
CA LEU A 462 1.61 -12.64 -5.30
C LEU A 462 2.67 -12.01 -4.39
N LEU A 463 2.40 -10.77 -3.98
CA LEU A 463 3.25 -9.95 -3.12
C LEU A 463 2.72 -10.01 -1.69
N ILE A 464 3.54 -10.55 -0.81
CA ILE A 464 3.26 -10.73 0.62
C ILE A 464 4.32 -9.98 1.43
N MET A 465 3.98 -9.49 2.61
CA MET A 465 4.93 -8.94 3.56
C MET A 465 4.80 -9.65 4.92
N THR A 466 5.92 -9.88 5.58
CA THR A 466 5.95 -10.27 7.01
C THR A 466 6.83 -9.32 7.81
N ARG A 467 6.31 -8.89 8.95
CA ARG A 467 7.06 -8.10 9.94
C ARG A 467 7.43 -8.96 11.15
N GLU A 468 6.89 -10.17 11.26
CA GLU A 468 7.15 -11.12 12.35
C GLU A 468 8.45 -11.91 12.18
N SER A 469 8.93 -12.11 10.95
CA SER A 469 10.09 -12.98 10.70
C SER A 469 11.40 -12.53 11.37
N PHE A 470 11.51 -11.24 11.72
CA PHE A 470 12.69 -10.68 12.38
C PHE A 470 12.72 -10.95 13.89
N THR A 471 11.56 -10.91 14.55
CA THR A 471 11.44 -11.03 16.01
C THR A 471 10.99 -12.41 16.45
N ASN A 472 10.28 -13.17 15.62
CA ASN A 472 9.58 -14.39 16.07
C ASN A 472 10.27 -15.70 15.66
N SER A 473 11.55 -15.64 15.24
CA SER A 473 12.35 -16.86 15.11
C SER A 473 12.59 -17.47 16.49
N GLU A 474 12.06 -18.68 16.70
CA GLU A 474 12.10 -19.40 17.99
C GLU A 474 13.10 -20.56 18.01
N THR A 475 13.93 -20.67 16.98
CA THR A 475 15.02 -21.66 16.91
C THR A 475 15.98 -21.48 18.10
N PRO A 476 16.59 -22.55 18.64
CA PRO A 476 17.51 -22.46 19.77
C PRO A 476 18.60 -21.41 19.56
N ARG A 477 19.18 -21.37 18.35
CA ARG A 477 20.20 -20.40 17.97
C ARG A 477 19.68 -18.96 17.98
N ALA A 478 18.47 -18.70 17.47
CA ALA A 478 17.88 -17.37 17.48
C ALA A 478 17.64 -16.88 18.92
N LYS A 479 17.16 -17.76 19.82
CA LYS A 479 16.95 -17.44 21.25
C LYS A 479 18.25 -17.05 21.95
N GLU A 480 19.31 -17.82 21.75
CA GLU A 480 20.63 -17.50 22.30
C GLU A 480 21.13 -16.14 21.83
N LEU A 481 20.96 -15.83 20.54
CA LEU A 481 21.41 -14.57 19.96
C LEU A 481 20.60 -13.37 20.48
N LYS A 482 19.27 -13.49 20.61
CA LYS A 482 18.43 -12.45 21.24
C LYS A 482 18.83 -12.22 22.70
N ALA A 483 19.06 -13.28 23.47
CA ALA A 483 19.50 -13.16 24.86
C ALA A 483 20.88 -12.50 24.97
N ALA A 484 21.81 -12.85 24.08
CA ALA A 484 23.13 -12.21 24.03
C ALA A 484 23.06 -10.73 23.63
N GLU A 485 22.17 -10.37 22.70
CA GLU A 485 21.95 -8.97 22.27
C GLU A 485 21.50 -8.07 23.42
N LYS A 486 20.65 -8.55 24.33
CA LYS A 486 20.20 -7.79 25.51
C LYS A 486 21.37 -7.36 26.40
N ASN A 487 22.41 -8.20 26.54
CA ASN A 487 23.61 -7.85 27.31
C ASN A 487 24.46 -6.77 26.62
N LYS A 488 24.41 -6.70 25.28
CA LYS A 488 25.15 -5.71 24.49
C LYS A 488 24.66 -4.28 24.72
N LEU A 489 23.47 -4.08 25.28
CA LEU A 489 22.97 -2.75 25.67
C LEU A 489 23.90 -2.06 26.67
N PHE A 490 24.55 -2.82 27.55
CA PHE A 490 25.33 -2.29 28.67
C PHE A 490 26.84 -2.50 28.51
N GLN A 491 27.28 -3.15 27.44
CA GLN A 491 28.68 -3.54 27.23
C GLN A 491 29.17 -3.13 25.84
N PRO A 492 30.45 -2.78 25.67
CA PRO A 492 31.04 -2.50 24.36
C PRO A 492 30.90 -3.68 23.38
N VAL A 493 30.66 -3.39 22.11
CA VAL A 493 30.50 -4.39 21.03
C VAL A 493 31.55 -4.20 19.94
N SER A 494 31.67 -2.98 19.42
CA SER A 494 32.66 -2.64 18.41
C SER A 494 32.93 -1.14 18.43
N GLN A 495 34.17 -0.74 18.13
CA GLN A 495 34.56 0.67 18.14
C GLN A 495 33.65 1.55 17.27
N SER A 496 33.22 1.07 16.09
CA SER A 496 32.34 1.83 15.20
C SER A 496 30.92 1.94 15.72
N LEU A 497 30.30 0.86 16.22
CA LEU A 497 28.94 0.92 16.79
C LEU A 497 28.92 1.73 18.08
N ASP A 498 29.88 1.50 18.98
CA ASP A 498 29.95 2.18 20.26
C ASP A 498 30.27 3.68 20.10
N SER A 499 30.85 4.10 18.97
CA SER A 499 31.05 5.53 18.66
C SER A 499 29.77 6.28 18.32
N ILE A 500 28.79 5.62 17.69
CA ILE A 500 27.53 6.25 17.28
C ILE A 500 26.40 6.00 18.28
N ALA A 501 26.48 4.92 19.06
CA ALA A 501 25.47 4.51 20.01
C ALA A 501 26.14 3.83 21.22
N PRO A 502 26.76 4.57 22.15
CA PRO A 502 27.59 4.00 23.22
C PRO A 502 26.81 3.13 24.22
N PRO A 503 27.47 2.19 24.93
CA PRO A 503 26.85 1.38 25.99
C PRO A 503 26.15 2.24 27.04
N VAL A 504 24.95 1.84 27.42
CA VAL A 504 24.12 2.57 28.38
C VAL A 504 24.68 2.38 29.79
N GLN A 505 24.88 3.49 30.50
CA GLN A 505 25.23 3.46 31.91
C GLN A 505 23.94 3.30 32.71
N SER A 506 23.71 2.13 33.31
CA SER A 506 22.50 1.81 34.09
C SER A 506 22.87 1.07 35.37
N THR A 507 22.21 1.41 36.49
CA THR A 507 22.31 0.65 37.74
C THR A 507 21.60 -0.69 37.58
N ASP A 508 22.29 -1.79 37.90
CA ASP A 508 21.77 -3.16 37.78
C ASP A 508 21.30 -3.57 36.37
N ASN A 509 21.81 -2.91 35.31
CA ASN A 509 21.43 -3.20 33.92
C ASN A 509 19.92 -3.15 33.65
N LYS A 510 19.21 -2.21 34.30
CA LYS A 510 17.78 -1.99 34.05
C LYS A 510 17.55 -1.26 32.73
N TYR A 511 16.48 -1.62 32.03
CA TYR A 511 16.02 -1.01 30.80
C TYR A 511 15.29 0.30 31.07
N SER A 512 15.53 1.32 30.25
CA SER A 512 14.86 2.62 30.32
C SER A 512 14.85 3.29 28.94
N ALA A 513 14.23 4.47 28.81
CA ALA A 513 14.24 5.26 27.57
C ALA A 513 15.67 5.54 27.05
N ALA A 514 16.68 5.61 27.93
CA ALA A 514 18.09 5.78 27.53
C ALA A 514 18.64 4.58 26.73
N CYS A 515 18.01 3.41 26.82
CA CYS A 515 18.40 2.21 26.09
C CYS A 515 17.92 2.20 24.64
N VAL A 516 16.87 2.97 24.31
CA VAL A 516 16.16 2.90 23.02
C VAL A 516 17.10 3.10 21.83
N HIS A 517 17.92 4.16 21.86
CA HIS A 517 18.83 4.48 20.75
C HIS A 517 19.85 3.36 20.50
N ARG A 518 20.48 2.81 21.54
CA ARG A 518 21.44 1.71 21.38
C ARG A 518 20.76 0.41 20.97
N HIS A 519 19.57 0.14 21.49
CA HIS A 519 18.81 -1.05 21.13
C HIS A 519 18.51 -1.07 19.62
N PHE A 520 18.05 0.05 19.06
CA PHE A 520 17.88 0.20 17.62
C PHE A 520 19.19 0.03 16.85
N ALA A 521 20.29 0.63 17.30
CA ALA A 521 21.59 0.48 16.64
C ALA A 521 22.04 -0.98 16.56
N LEU A 522 21.82 -1.76 17.62
CA LEU A 522 22.10 -3.21 17.64
C LEU A 522 21.21 -3.96 16.64
N GLN A 523 19.90 -3.71 16.67
CA GLN A 523 18.97 -4.37 15.75
C GLN A 523 19.26 -4.05 14.28
N VAL A 524 19.63 -2.81 13.96
CA VAL A 524 19.85 -2.37 12.57
C VAL A 524 21.24 -2.78 12.05
N PHE A 525 22.29 -2.61 12.85
CA PHE A 525 23.68 -2.75 12.37
C PHE A 525 24.41 -4.01 12.85
N ASP A 526 24.01 -4.60 13.98
CA ASP A 526 24.68 -5.79 14.54
C ASP A 526 23.92 -7.09 14.25
N ARG A 527 22.58 -7.05 14.23
CA ARG A 527 21.76 -8.23 13.98
C ARG A 527 21.75 -8.63 12.50
N GLU A 528 21.87 -9.93 12.24
CA GLU A 528 21.77 -10.51 10.89
C GLU A 528 20.31 -10.75 10.48
N TRP A 529 19.67 -9.75 9.86
CA TRP A 529 18.23 -9.78 9.49
C TRP A 529 17.85 -11.02 8.67
N ASP A 530 18.65 -11.35 7.64
CA ASP A 530 18.38 -12.51 6.77
C ASP A 530 18.45 -13.83 7.53
N MET A 531 19.41 -14.01 8.45
CA MET A 531 19.52 -15.24 9.23
C MET A 531 18.28 -15.45 10.12
N PHE A 532 17.80 -14.41 10.80
CA PHE A 532 16.58 -14.53 11.63
C PHE A 532 15.35 -14.82 10.78
N SER A 533 15.18 -14.07 9.69
CA SER A 533 14.03 -14.19 8.80
C SER A 533 14.01 -15.53 8.07
N ASP A 534 15.12 -15.95 7.47
CA ASP A 534 15.22 -17.21 6.74
C ASP A 534 14.97 -18.38 7.68
N ARG A 535 15.55 -18.39 8.91
CA ARG A 535 15.28 -19.44 9.90
C ARG A 535 13.81 -19.52 10.31
N TYR A 536 13.14 -18.37 10.45
CA TYR A 536 11.70 -18.33 10.72
C TYR A 536 10.90 -18.93 9.56
N LEU A 537 11.17 -18.49 8.33
CA LEU A 537 10.43 -18.93 7.14
C LEU A 537 10.71 -20.40 6.78
N THR A 538 11.89 -20.93 7.11
CA THR A 538 12.24 -22.33 6.89
C THR A 538 11.85 -23.25 8.03
N ASP A 539 11.26 -22.75 9.12
CA ASP A 539 10.85 -23.59 10.26
C ASP A 539 9.65 -24.48 9.87
N PRO A 540 9.83 -25.81 9.76
CA PRO A 540 8.73 -26.70 9.40
C PRO A 540 7.68 -26.81 10.51
N LEU A 541 7.96 -26.42 11.75
CA LEU A 541 6.95 -26.38 12.81
C LEU A 541 5.91 -25.26 12.57
N ILE A 542 6.29 -24.24 11.79
CA ILE A 542 5.42 -23.09 11.48
C ILE A 542 4.88 -23.19 10.05
N PHE A 543 5.73 -23.59 9.10
CA PHE A 543 5.46 -23.46 7.66
C PHE A 543 5.46 -24.79 6.90
N ASN A 544 5.19 -25.93 7.52
CA ASN A 544 5.02 -27.20 6.80
C ASN A 544 3.55 -27.44 6.42
N PHE A 545 2.97 -26.70 5.47
CA PHE A 545 1.52 -26.83 5.16
C PHE A 545 1.14 -28.12 4.40
N ASN A 546 1.53 -29.29 4.91
CA ASN A 546 1.07 -30.60 4.43
C ASN A 546 0.20 -31.34 5.45
N MET A 547 -0.76 -32.08 4.89
CA MET A 547 -1.09 -33.44 5.30
C MET A 547 -1.16 -34.24 3.99
N LEU A 548 -0.03 -34.76 3.49
CA LEU A 548 0.09 -35.89 2.54
C LEU A 548 1.59 -36.12 2.26
N GLU A 549 2.05 -37.34 2.56
CA GLU A 549 3.41 -37.90 2.44
C GLU A 549 4.39 -37.66 3.61
N ALA A 550 4.95 -38.76 4.13
CA ALA A 550 5.81 -38.79 5.31
C ALA A 550 7.19 -38.13 5.08
N GLU A 551 7.61 -38.02 3.82
CA GLU A 551 8.91 -37.47 3.43
C GLU A 551 8.96 -35.93 3.51
N ASP A 552 7.81 -35.25 3.44
CA ASP A 552 7.70 -33.79 3.50
C ASP A 552 7.48 -33.23 4.93
N LEU A 553 7.36 -34.09 5.95
CA LEU A 553 7.13 -33.70 7.36
C LEU A 553 8.23 -32.83 7.99
N HIS A 554 9.35 -32.65 7.30
CA HIS A 554 10.51 -31.91 7.79
C HIS A 554 10.89 -30.67 6.96
N ARG A 555 10.09 -30.29 5.95
CA ARG A 555 10.41 -29.17 5.07
C ARG A 555 9.35 -28.07 5.13
N SER A 556 9.79 -26.84 4.97
CA SER A 556 8.91 -25.67 4.89
C SER A 556 8.39 -25.48 3.46
N ILE A 557 7.18 -24.92 3.31
CA ILE A 557 6.60 -24.52 2.02
C ILE A 557 7.45 -23.50 1.26
N PHE A 558 8.35 -22.78 1.93
CA PHE A 558 9.33 -21.91 1.27
C PHE A 558 10.39 -22.70 0.49
N GLN A 559 10.51 -24.00 0.74
CA GLN A 559 11.42 -24.92 0.05
C GLN A 559 10.68 -25.81 -0.95
N THR A 560 9.46 -26.24 -0.63
CA THR A 560 8.69 -27.21 -1.42
C THR A 560 7.62 -26.58 -2.32
N GLY A 561 7.25 -25.33 -2.07
CA GLY A 561 6.06 -24.71 -2.64
C GLY A 561 4.78 -25.17 -1.94
N TRP A 562 3.66 -24.52 -2.23
CA TRP A 562 2.35 -24.92 -1.70
C TRP A 562 1.22 -24.43 -2.60
N LEU A 563 0.17 -25.24 -2.75
CA LEU A 563 -0.99 -24.91 -3.59
C LEU A 563 -0.60 -24.43 -5.01
N GLY A 564 0.36 -25.09 -5.65
CA GLY A 564 0.82 -24.70 -7.00
C GLY A 564 1.60 -23.38 -7.04
N LEU A 565 1.90 -22.78 -5.89
CA LEU A 565 2.75 -21.60 -5.75
C LEU A 565 4.19 -22.00 -5.43
N GLU A 566 5.13 -21.28 -6.02
CA GLU A 566 6.57 -21.39 -5.77
C GLU A 566 7.12 -20.06 -5.25
N PHE A 567 7.93 -20.12 -4.19
CA PHE A 567 8.59 -18.95 -3.63
C PHE A 567 9.67 -18.43 -4.57
N LYS A 568 9.64 -17.13 -4.88
CA LYS A 568 10.66 -16.50 -5.71
C LYS A 568 11.90 -16.22 -4.87
N LYS A 569 13.00 -16.91 -5.19
CA LYS A 569 14.30 -16.61 -4.60
C LYS A 569 14.77 -15.17 -4.87
N LYS A 570 14.32 -14.53 -5.94
CA LYS A 570 14.64 -13.13 -6.22
C LYS A 570 13.35 -12.36 -6.47
N ASN A 571 13.17 -11.30 -5.70
CA ASN A 571 12.06 -10.39 -5.86
C ASN A 571 12.23 -9.57 -7.15
N THR A 572 11.13 -9.34 -7.87
CA THR A 572 11.09 -8.55 -9.11
C THR A 572 10.20 -7.32 -8.99
N VAL A 573 9.34 -7.23 -7.98
CA VAL A 573 8.51 -6.06 -7.70
C VAL A 573 9.19 -5.20 -6.64
N LYS A 574 9.64 -5.81 -5.53
CA LYS A 574 10.11 -5.07 -4.35
C LYS A 574 11.37 -5.67 -3.73
N PRO A 575 12.40 -4.89 -3.35
CA PRO A 575 13.53 -5.42 -2.58
C PRO A 575 13.06 -6.14 -1.31
N ARG A 576 13.77 -7.21 -0.93
CA ARG A 576 13.39 -8.06 0.22
C ARG A 576 13.28 -7.29 1.53
N TRP A 577 14.13 -6.28 1.71
CA TRP A 577 14.17 -5.44 2.90
C TRP A 577 14.20 -3.96 2.51
N GLN A 578 13.06 -3.40 2.13
CA GLN A 578 13.02 -2.00 1.69
C GLN A 578 13.47 -1.02 2.79
N ASN A 579 13.09 -1.31 4.03
CA ASN A 579 13.35 -0.42 5.17
C ASN A 579 14.67 -0.73 5.90
N ARG A 580 15.54 -1.57 5.35
CA ARG A 580 16.85 -1.89 5.94
C ARG A 580 17.87 -0.79 5.66
N LEU A 581 18.50 -0.30 6.73
CA LEU A 581 19.67 0.58 6.61
C LEU A 581 20.92 -0.27 6.40
N MET A 582 21.54 -0.15 5.24
CA MET A 582 22.80 -0.82 4.92
C MET A 582 23.98 0.15 5.08
N PRO A 583 25.00 -0.19 5.87
CA PRO A 583 26.22 0.62 5.95
C PRO A 583 26.90 0.73 4.58
N ARG A 584 27.16 1.95 4.11
CA ARG A 584 27.70 2.20 2.75
C ARG A 584 29.11 1.65 2.51
N THR A 585 29.90 1.45 3.57
CA THR A 585 31.35 1.14 3.45
C THR A 585 31.76 -0.21 4.04
N GLY A 586 30.81 -1.11 4.28
CA GLY A 586 31.07 -2.39 4.96
C GLY A 586 30.90 -2.26 6.47
N LYS A 587 31.79 -2.86 7.27
CA LYS A 587 31.62 -2.97 8.74
C LYS A 587 31.85 -1.67 9.55
N ILE A 588 32.42 -0.62 8.96
CA ILE A 588 32.71 0.62 9.70
C ILE A 588 31.56 1.60 9.53
N LEU A 589 30.89 1.90 10.63
CA LEU A 589 29.82 2.90 10.68
C LEU A 589 30.39 4.32 10.70
N THR A 590 29.68 5.23 10.04
CA THR A 590 30.04 6.65 9.86
C THR A 590 29.00 7.57 10.51
N GLU A 591 29.28 8.87 10.58
CA GLU A 591 28.30 9.87 11.04
C GLU A 591 27.07 9.95 10.11
N GLU A 592 27.23 9.61 8.83
CA GLU A 592 26.10 9.50 7.90
C GLU A 592 25.20 8.32 8.30
N ASP A 593 25.76 7.17 8.68
CA ASP A 593 25.00 6.02 9.17
C ASP A 593 24.28 6.34 10.50
N ALA A 594 24.94 7.09 11.40
CA ALA A 594 24.30 7.60 12.61
C ALA A 594 23.12 8.54 12.30
N THR A 595 23.27 9.41 11.30
CA THR A 595 22.20 10.30 10.85
C THR A 595 21.04 9.53 10.23
N ASN A 596 21.32 8.53 9.40
CA ASN A 596 20.31 7.65 8.81
C ASN A 596 19.57 6.84 9.88
N LEU A 597 20.29 6.34 10.90
CA LEU A 597 19.68 5.67 12.04
C LEU A 597 18.73 6.61 12.78
N ARG A 598 19.15 7.85 13.10
CA ARG A 598 18.28 8.86 13.74
C ARG A 598 17.03 9.16 12.92
N ARG A 599 17.16 9.31 11.59
CA ARG A 599 16.02 9.51 10.68
C ARG A 599 15.05 8.33 10.76
N TRP A 600 15.57 7.11 10.66
CA TRP A 600 14.77 5.88 10.70
C TRP A 600 14.09 5.66 12.06
N MET A 601 14.80 5.83 13.18
CA MET A 601 14.25 5.72 14.54
C MET A 601 13.16 6.76 14.83
N SER A 602 13.16 7.89 14.12
CA SER A 602 12.16 8.96 14.26
C SER A 602 10.85 8.70 13.49
N TRP A 603 10.83 7.66 12.65
CA TRP A 603 9.66 7.31 11.85
C TRP A 603 8.56 6.66 12.70
N SER A 604 7.31 6.69 12.24
CA SER A 604 6.18 6.16 13.02
C SER A 604 6.22 4.63 13.17
N THR A 605 6.86 3.94 12.22
CA THR A 605 7.07 2.50 12.23
C THR A 605 8.53 2.18 11.95
N THR A 606 9.09 1.28 12.75
CA THR A 606 10.50 0.87 12.68
C THR A 606 10.65 -0.65 12.65
N LYS A 607 9.55 -1.41 12.61
CA LYS A 607 9.66 -2.88 12.53
C LYS A 607 10.17 -3.29 11.14
N PRO A 608 11.17 -4.18 11.04
CA PRO A 608 11.66 -4.67 9.75
C PRO A 608 10.55 -5.25 8.87
N GLU A 609 10.56 -4.90 7.58
CA GLU A 609 9.55 -5.32 6.59
C GLU A 609 10.17 -6.29 5.59
N ARG A 610 9.84 -7.59 5.71
CA ARG A 610 10.29 -8.62 4.77
C ARG A 610 9.28 -8.84 3.67
N TRP A 611 9.62 -8.43 2.45
CA TRP A 611 8.79 -8.67 1.27
C TRP A 611 9.09 -10.04 0.65
N LEU A 612 8.03 -10.80 0.42
CA LEU A 612 8.02 -12.17 -0.09
C LEU A 612 7.23 -12.20 -1.40
N GLU A 613 7.79 -12.77 -2.45
CA GLU A 613 7.11 -12.90 -3.74
C GLU A 613 6.91 -14.36 -4.11
N TRP A 614 5.72 -14.66 -4.60
CA TRP A 614 5.34 -15.99 -5.05
C TRP A 614 4.80 -15.94 -6.48
N LYS A 615 5.05 -17.00 -7.24
CA LYS A 615 4.52 -17.19 -8.60
C LYS A 615 3.72 -18.49 -8.66
N LYS A 616 2.77 -18.58 -9.57
CA LYS A 616 1.98 -19.79 -9.80
C LYS A 616 2.62 -20.65 -10.89
N ILE A 617 2.99 -21.87 -10.52
CA ILE A 617 3.70 -22.83 -11.38
C ILE A 617 2.90 -24.10 -11.68
N GLY A 618 1.75 -24.27 -11.01
CA GLY A 618 0.83 -25.35 -11.28
C GLY A 618 -0.56 -25.03 -10.74
N ASP A 619 -1.54 -25.79 -11.22
CA ASP A 619 -2.91 -25.74 -10.72
C ASP A 619 -3.11 -26.80 -9.61
N VAL A 620 -4.05 -26.51 -8.72
CA VAL A 620 -4.43 -27.40 -7.62
C VAL A 620 -5.82 -27.92 -7.91
N SER A 621 -6.01 -29.24 -7.87
CA SER A 621 -7.34 -29.82 -8.03
C SER A 621 -8.25 -29.37 -6.89
N TRP A 622 -9.54 -29.23 -7.17
CA TRP A 622 -10.54 -28.86 -6.16
C TRP A 622 -10.48 -29.77 -4.94
N ALA A 623 -10.45 -31.09 -5.14
CA ALA A 623 -10.36 -32.05 -4.05
C ALA A 623 -9.15 -31.78 -3.14
N LYS A 624 -8.00 -31.45 -3.73
CA LYS A 624 -6.79 -31.13 -2.98
C LYS A 624 -6.91 -29.78 -2.26
N TRP A 625 -7.43 -28.75 -2.92
CA TRP A 625 -7.65 -27.43 -2.31
C TRP A 625 -8.66 -27.49 -1.15
N TYR A 626 -9.80 -28.16 -1.35
CA TYR A 626 -10.86 -28.35 -0.36
C TYR A 626 -10.37 -29.12 0.87
N MET A 627 -9.59 -30.20 0.65
CA MET A 627 -8.94 -30.92 1.74
C MET A 627 -8.08 -29.97 2.59
N TYR A 628 -7.25 -29.12 1.97
CA TYR A 628 -6.47 -28.14 2.73
C TYR A 628 -7.36 -27.13 3.48
N GLY A 629 -8.43 -26.64 2.86
CA GLY A 629 -9.39 -25.74 3.49
C GLY A 629 -10.11 -26.34 4.71
N TYR A 630 -10.42 -27.63 4.69
CA TYR A 630 -11.12 -28.32 5.79
C TYR A 630 -10.25 -28.51 7.04
N TYR A 631 -8.94 -28.70 6.88
CA TYR A 631 -8.04 -29.05 7.98
C TYR A 631 -7.28 -27.87 8.61
N ILE A 632 -7.44 -26.65 8.10
CA ILE A 632 -6.81 -25.48 8.71
C ILE A 632 -7.60 -25.08 9.96
N PRO A 633 -6.96 -25.04 11.15
CA PRO A 633 -7.60 -24.53 12.34
C PRO A 633 -7.82 -23.02 12.15
N PHE A 634 -9.06 -22.61 11.88
CA PHE A 634 -9.42 -21.19 11.82
C PHE A 634 -9.50 -20.64 13.26
N PRO A 635 -8.57 -19.77 13.69
CA PRO A 635 -8.72 -19.13 14.98
C PRO A 635 -9.87 -18.13 14.89
N HIS A 636 -10.96 -18.40 15.61
CA HIS A 636 -12.06 -17.47 15.91
C HIS A 636 -12.96 -16.95 14.77
N TRP A 637 -12.89 -17.48 13.54
CA TRP A 637 -13.91 -17.23 12.50
C TRP A 637 -14.80 -18.47 12.34
N ARG A 638 -15.98 -18.46 12.98
CA ARG A 638 -16.85 -19.63 13.19
C ARG A 638 -17.83 -19.96 12.05
N ASP A 639 -17.75 -19.31 10.88
CA ASP A 639 -18.93 -19.23 10.00
C ASP A 639 -18.79 -19.90 8.63
N TYR A 640 -17.87 -20.87 8.46
CA TYR A 640 -17.78 -21.60 7.19
C TYR A 640 -17.85 -23.11 7.40
N SER A 641 -18.93 -23.69 6.91
CA SER A 641 -19.01 -25.10 6.60
C SER A 641 -18.22 -25.39 5.31
N ALA A 642 -17.84 -26.64 5.14
CA ALA A 642 -17.23 -27.12 3.91
C ALA A 642 -18.10 -26.83 2.66
N ARG A 643 -19.43 -26.78 2.84
CA ARG A 643 -20.41 -26.43 1.82
C ARG A 643 -20.34 -24.95 1.41
N ASP A 644 -19.98 -24.06 2.33
CA ASP A 644 -19.79 -22.63 2.02
C ASP A 644 -18.54 -22.44 1.17
N LEU A 645 -17.48 -23.22 1.42
CA LEU A 645 -16.30 -23.27 0.57
C LEU A 645 -16.62 -23.87 -0.82
N GLU A 646 -17.44 -24.91 -0.92
CA GLU A 646 -17.89 -25.47 -2.22
C GLU A 646 -18.65 -24.44 -3.07
N PHE A 647 -19.50 -23.63 -2.44
CA PHE A 647 -20.30 -22.61 -3.11
C PHE A 647 -19.43 -21.43 -3.60
N LEU A 648 -18.58 -20.88 -2.71
CA LEU A 648 -17.76 -19.70 -2.97
C LEU A 648 -16.73 -19.90 -4.10
N TYR A 649 -16.26 -21.12 -4.35
CA TYR A 649 -15.29 -21.34 -5.43
C TYR A 649 -15.95 -21.81 -6.72
N GLY A 650 -17.29 -21.87 -6.75
CA GLY A 650 -18.10 -21.86 -7.97
C GLY A 650 -17.91 -23.04 -8.91
N PHE A 651 -17.24 -24.11 -8.50
CA PHE A 651 -16.99 -25.28 -9.36
C PHE A 651 -18.21 -26.18 -9.56
N VAL A 652 -19.28 -26.01 -8.77
CA VAL A 652 -20.51 -26.81 -8.90
C VAL A 652 -21.26 -26.53 -10.22
N THR A 653 -20.98 -25.41 -10.91
CA THR A 653 -21.58 -25.13 -12.23
C THR A 653 -20.76 -25.61 -13.43
N GLU A 654 -19.44 -25.85 -13.27
CA GLU A 654 -18.58 -26.37 -14.35
C GLU A 654 -18.29 -27.87 -14.21
N GLN A 655 -18.72 -28.50 -13.11
CA GLN A 655 -18.60 -29.95 -12.96
C GLN A 655 -19.33 -30.70 -14.08
N SER A 656 -20.41 -30.17 -14.66
CA SER A 656 -21.08 -30.81 -15.80
C SER A 656 -20.30 -30.72 -17.11
N GLU A 657 -19.46 -29.70 -17.30
CA GLU A 657 -18.63 -29.55 -18.50
C GLU A 657 -17.30 -30.29 -18.34
N PHE A 658 -16.71 -30.31 -17.15
CA PHE A 658 -15.47 -31.03 -16.85
C PHE A 658 -15.70 -32.55 -16.73
N LEU A 659 -16.78 -32.99 -16.08
CA LEU A 659 -17.18 -34.41 -16.09
C LEU A 659 -17.74 -34.82 -17.46
N GLY A 660 -18.21 -33.88 -18.30
CA GLY A 660 -18.54 -34.15 -19.70
C GLY A 660 -17.30 -34.51 -20.52
N ALA A 661 -16.21 -33.77 -20.32
CA ALA A 661 -14.93 -34.05 -20.96
C ALA A 661 -14.27 -35.34 -20.43
N GLU A 662 -14.36 -35.64 -19.13
CA GLU A 662 -13.88 -36.93 -18.60
C GLU A 662 -14.75 -38.12 -19.03
N ASN A 663 -16.08 -37.96 -19.12
CA ASN A 663 -16.98 -39.01 -19.63
C ASN A 663 -16.82 -39.26 -21.15
N GLU A 664 -16.33 -38.30 -21.93
CA GLU A 664 -15.95 -38.53 -23.34
C GLU A 664 -14.61 -39.29 -23.47
N TYR A 665 -13.74 -39.22 -22.45
CA TYR A 665 -12.51 -40.03 -22.38
C TYR A 665 -12.72 -41.40 -21.70
N GLU A 666 -13.70 -41.54 -20.81
CA GLU A 666 -14.05 -42.79 -20.12
C GLU A 666 -14.98 -43.71 -20.93
N ASN A 667 -15.64 -43.21 -21.99
CA ASN A 667 -16.42 -44.04 -22.93
C ASN A 667 -15.61 -44.53 -24.14
N CYS A 668 -14.36 -44.93 -23.92
CA CYS A 668 -13.75 -45.92 -24.80
C CYS A 668 -14.38 -47.29 -24.45
N ASP A 669 -15.10 -47.89 -25.40
CA ASP A 669 -15.92 -49.11 -25.28
C ASP A 669 -15.16 -50.40 -24.88
N CYS A 670 -13.92 -50.30 -24.40
CA CYS A 670 -13.14 -51.42 -23.87
C CYS A 670 -13.27 -51.51 -22.35
N GLY A 671 -14.45 -51.90 -21.86
CA GLY A 671 -14.69 -52.11 -20.43
C GLY A 671 -13.83 -53.24 -19.85
N ASP A 672 -12.68 -52.91 -19.23
CA ASP A 672 -12.08 -53.72 -18.15
C ASP A 672 -11.08 -52.90 -17.30
N TRP A 673 -11.33 -52.84 -15.99
CA TRP A 673 -10.71 -51.91 -15.02
C TRP A 673 -9.38 -52.39 -14.43
N LYS A 674 -8.72 -53.38 -15.05
CA LYS A 674 -7.47 -53.95 -14.53
C LYS A 674 -6.45 -54.22 -15.62
N ARG A 675 -5.80 -53.15 -16.10
CA ARG A 675 -4.40 -53.12 -16.57
C ARG A 675 -4.05 -51.71 -17.09
N LEU A 676 -3.42 -50.91 -16.26
CA LEU A 676 -2.62 -49.77 -16.75
C LEU A 676 -1.48 -50.33 -17.63
N ASN A 677 -1.37 -49.79 -18.84
CA ASN A 677 -0.36 -50.08 -19.89
C ASN A 677 -0.68 -51.21 -20.90
N ARG A 678 -1.66 -50.97 -21.80
CA ARG A 678 -1.56 -51.25 -23.25
C ARG A 678 -2.85 -50.83 -23.99
N CYS A 679 -2.79 -49.73 -24.73
CA CYS A 679 -3.53 -49.61 -25.98
C CYS A 679 -2.46 -49.55 -27.07
N GLU A 680 -2.39 -50.59 -27.89
CA GLU A 680 -1.33 -50.79 -28.88
C GLU A 680 -1.59 -49.95 -30.12
N HIS A 681 -0.82 -48.89 -30.33
CA HIS A 681 -0.40 -48.50 -31.67
C HIS A 681 1.13 -48.63 -31.76
N GLU A 682 1.54 -49.76 -32.34
CA GLU A 682 2.84 -50.16 -32.91
C GLU A 682 4.15 -49.75 -32.21
N HIS A 683 4.77 -50.76 -31.62
CA HIS A 683 6.15 -50.79 -31.13
C HIS A 683 7.21 -50.84 -32.26
N LYS A 684 8.29 -50.07 -32.10
CA LYS A 684 9.65 -50.53 -32.45
C LYS A 684 10.51 -50.52 -31.19
N GLN A 685 10.93 -51.72 -30.78
CA GLN A 685 11.74 -52.00 -29.59
C GLN A 685 13.23 -51.82 -29.84
N GLY A 686 13.96 -51.39 -28.79
CA GLY A 686 15.38 -51.59 -28.57
C GLY A 686 15.65 -51.58 -27.05
N PRO A 687 16.50 -52.48 -26.50
CA PRO A 687 16.39 -52.92 -25.11
C PRO A 687 17.10 -52.00 -24.11
N ALA A 688 16.53 -51.95 -22.90
CA ALA A 688 17.13 -51.38 -21.71
C ALA A 688 18.20 -52.30 -21.12
N THR A 689 19.27 -51.71 -20.58
CA THR A 689 20.14 -52.34 -19.58
C THR A 689 20.38 -51.36 -18.43
N SER A 690 19.79 -51.69 -17.28
CA SER A 690 20.34 -51.66 -15.92
C SER A 690 21.37 -50.61 -15.52
N ALA A 691 21.09 -49.84 -14.46
CA ALA A 691 21.62 -50.14 -13.12
C ALA A 691 21.23 -49.02 -12.14
N GLU A 692 20.55 -49.41 -11.06
CA GLU A 692 20.32 -48.61 -9.86
C GLU A 692 21.66 -48.34 -9.16
N GLN A 693 21.87 -47.09 -8.74
CA GLN A 693 22.78 -46.73 -7.65
C GLN A 693 22.07 -45.67 -6.80
N GLU A 694 21.67 -46.07 -5.59
CA GLU A 694 21.38 -45.13 -4.50
C GLU A 694 22.63 -44.27 -4.20
N PRO A 695 22.44 -43.00 -3.81
CA PRO A 695 23.42 -42.36 -2.96
C PRO A 695 22.78 -41.81 -1.68
N ALA A 696 23.22 -42.41 -0.57
CA ALA A 696 23.69 -41.80 0.67
C ALA A 696 23.12 -40.44 1.12
N VAL A 697 22.53 -40.48 2.33
CA VAL A 697 22.20 -39.35 3.20
C VAL A 697 23.45 -38.51 3.52
N PRO A 698 23.46 -37.19 3.28
CA PRO A 698 24.39 -36.29 3.93
C PRO A 698 23.75 -35.70 5.19
N SER A 699 24.30 -36.07 6.33
CA SER A 699 24.23 -35.28 7.56
C SER A 699 25.19 -34.09 7.43
N GLU A 700 24.64 -32.88 7.40
CA GLU A 700 25.19 -31.62 7.91
C GLU A 700 24.30 -30.47 7.37
N GLU A 701 23.98 -29.50 8.23
CA GLU A 701 23.18 -28.31 7.89
C GLU A 701 23.86 -27.51 6.77
N ASP A 702 23.45 -27.74 5.52
CA ASP A 702 23.92 -26.97 4.37
C ASP A 702 23.16 -25.64 4.28
N ASP A 703 23.59 -24.66 5.09
CA ASP A 703 23.15 -23.26 5.14
C ASP A 703 23.50 -22.46 3.84
N SER A 704 23.79 -23.13 2.72
CA SER A 704 24.30 -22.52 1.49
C SER A 704 23.21 -22.04 0.52
N TRP A 705 21.95 -22.46 0.64
CA TRP A 705 20.98 -22.30 -0.46
C TRP A 705 20.28 -20.92 -0.52
N MET A 706 20.47 -20.06 0.49
CA MET A 706 19.99 -18.66 0.49
C MET A 706 21.11 -17.60 0.46
N LYS A 707 22.39 -17.99 0.47
CA LYS A 707 23.50 -17.03 0.38
C LYS A 707 23.71 -16.58 -1.07
N MET A 708 23.42 -15.31 -1.36
CA MET A 708 23.90 -14.63 -2.56
C MET A 708 24.33 -13.18 -2.30
N ASP A 709 25.18 -12.72 -3.23
CA ASP A 709 26.15 -11.63 -3.15
C ASP A 709 25.69 -10.30 -2.54
N SER A 710 26.61 -9.67 -1.81
CA SER A 710 26.58 -8.34 -1.21
C SER A 710 26.59 -7.18 -2.23
N GLY A 711 25.83 -7.31 -3.31
CA GLY A 711 25.79 -6.36 -4.43
C GLY A 711 24.38 -5.95 -4.82
N GLU A 712 23.57 -5.46 -3.87
CA GLU A 712 22.35 -4.73 -4.17
C GLU A 712 22.69 -3.25 -4.41
N ASP A 713 23.08 -2.93 -5.64
CA ASP A 713 23.10 -1.56 -6.14
C ASP A 713 22.18 -1.44 -7.36
N SER A 714 21.32 -0.43 -7.32
CA SER A 714 20.56 0.20 -8.41
C SER A 714 19.26 -0.44 -8.91
N ALA A 715 18.17 -0.16 -8.17
CA ALA A 715 16.86 0.12 -8.76
C ALA A 715 16.49 1.59 -8.49
N ALA A 716 17.25 2.51 -9.09
CA ALA A 716 16.89 3.92 -9.26
C ALA A 716 17.72 4.44 -10.45
N GLY A 717 17.05 4.93 -11.50
CA GLY A 717 17.69 5.31 -12.76
C GLY A 717 18.43 6.65 -12.70
N GLY A 718 19.42 6.82 -13.60
CA GLY A 718 19.84 8.14 -14.10
C GLY A 718 21.33 8.52 -13.93
N ALA A 719 22.03 8.54 -15.07
CA ALA A 719 23.29 9.25 -15.35
C ALA A 719 24.61 8.77 -14.68
N THR A 720 25.51 8.19 -15.49
CA THR A 720 26.88 8.71 -15.74
C THR A 720 27.72 7.74 -16.59
N GLU A 721 27.70 7.93 -17.91
CA GLU A 721 28.45 7.13 -18.89
C GLU A 721 29.99 7.34 -18.84
N LYS A 722 30.50 8.25 -18.00
CA LYS A 722 31.94 8.60 -17.95
C LYS A 722 32.78 7.68 -17.05
N SER A 723 32.17 6.80 -16.26
CA SER A 723 32.88 5.89 -15.31
C SER A 723 33.46 4.62 -15.98
N LYS A 724 32.79 4.09 -17.02
CA LYS A 724 33.18 2.80 -17.65
C LYS A 724 34.47 2.88 -18.48
N GLN A 725 34.87 4.04 -19.00
CA GLN A 725 36.11 4.18 -19.79
C GLN A 725 37.40 4.20 -18.94
N LYS A 726 37.36 4.66 -17.67
CA LYS A 726 38.54 4.65 -16.78
C LYS A 726 38.88 3.24 -16.26
N LYS A 727 37.88 2.36 -16.05
CA LYS A 727 38.10 0.95 -15.63
C LYS A 727 38.71 0.08 -16.75
N LYS A 728 38.38 0.31 -18.03
CA LYS A 728 38.98 -0.42 -19.17
C LYS A 728 40.47 -0.10 -19.39
N LYS A 729 40.94 1.14 -19.11
CA LYS A 729 42.37 1.49 -19.20
C LYS A 729 43.23 0.92 -18.06
N LYS A 730 42.68 0.73 -16.84
CA LYS A 730 43.41 0.09 -15.72
C LYS A 730 43.55 -1.42 -15.86
N LYS A 731 42.58 -2.14 -16.46
CA LYS A 731 42.68 -3.60 -16.71
C LYS A 731 43.74 -3.95 -17.77
N LYS A 732 43.89 -3.17 -18.85
CA LYS A 732 44.93 -3.39 -19.88
C LYS A 732 46.37 -3.16 -19.38
N LYS A 733 46.59 -2.34 -18.34
CA LYS A 733 47.93 -2.10 -17.76
C LYS A 733 48.36 -3.18 -16.74
N LYS A 734 47.42 -3.96 -16.19
CA LYS A 734 47.70 -5.05 -15.23
C LYS A 734 47.98 -6.40 -15.90
N GLN A 735 47.46 -6.64 -17.11
CA GLN A 735 47.74 -7.87 -17.89
C GLN A 735 49.11 -7.85 -18.59
N LYS A 736 49.66 -6.68 -18.96
CA LYS A 736 51.01 -6.57 -19.56
C LYS A 736 52.19 -6.73 -18.55
N LYS A 737 51.93 -6.76 -17.24
CA LYS A 737 52.96 -6.97 -16.19
C LYS A 737 53.05 -8.41 -15.67
N ARG A 738 52.21 -9.34 -16.15
CA ARG A 738 52.21 -10.76 -15.73
C ARG A 738 52.71 -11.76 -16.78
N ALA A 739 53.12 -11.30 -17.97
CA ALA A 739 53.62 -12.15 -19.06
C ALA A 739 55.15 -12.00 -19.29
N GLY A 740 55.92 -11.71 -18.23
CA GLY A 740 57.37 -11.53 -18.29
C GLY A 740 58.03 -11.99 -17.00
N LYS A 741 57.84 -13.26 -16.64
CA LYS A 741 58.66 -14.04 -15.69
C LYS A 741 58.18 -15.50 -15.69
N LYS A 742 58.55 -16.22 -16.74
CA LYS A 742 59.05 -17.60 -16.73
C LYS A 742 59.54 -17.90 -18.14
#